data_AF-A0A354P8Q1-F1
#
_entry.id   AF-A0A354P8Q1-F1
#
_cell.length_a   1.000
_cell.length_b   1.000
_cell.length_c   1.000
_cell.angle_alpha   90.00
_cell.angle_beta   90.00
_cell.angle_gamma   90.00
#
_symmetry.space_group_name_H-M   'P 1'
#
loop_
_entity.id
_entity.type
_entity.pdbx_description
1 polymer ?
#
loop_
_entity_poly.entity_id
_entity_poly.type
_entity_poly.pdbx_seq_one_letter_code
_entity_poly.pdbx_strand_id
1 'polypeptide(L)'
;MCELKIVITAWTLSVFLSCFQVAADAPSAGQSPANTESEQETRGAIDRAVQSLDSDSFQTREKATKEVWRFGDRAKPALQRVIENGSLEARSRATTILADIELGITPETAPEQARMLRGFEASSQAKRAEILLSLLKTDHAELASKLIDRVNDPTAKAELFERSFADTAVLTKLILSGRFRWWVQKSVEFAPNTHEHSIINDWLSNEKKLKELLDSDKLQSVIEALLIQEQTDEEQVVFLKRLLSITPLSAALLSEANVEFLLRLISIPAKPGDYQDLFLTAIRSSNRSGGIPSERIEKILKCIEGNFVQGFRIEIKLALVETLFSKPISFNRLNSSILTELFAELEKEEFDRSLEMAFANQTFTTSVFDSFNFRSLITWASGLPVDYRNRFVAHLTMAVRQHTYKAESLLKEPNVLKVYWDFVDSLSDKDVKSGAKLIVAPLMASEANLQEDQRNELIRLVLATRTDDVDATVGRLLCTPRYRDRIFDENENFRAHLIRCGQFGDFGIRFHLEPVYQNIFWNEKATSIFQDADNSRWLLSEYLPSLSPTIRQIALGALCNSPRVVPTWGGKPFMASLLALVDDQSDADIRARTVAASLRYARFDNLLDDDPKLPFATLFRDKTLPDTARAIFITKITDNQSYLEWLRQSDQADAFIDTVEHFFRMPDIDLMELNAKQGYVQLLIEKNRMESWFINLEQNESAKTNGLVMLTAKTDFFSLEVLEKNWNRILSLISTVEEPNQRGKYLAAFLLSHRSLQLYQQKRRIGELLRQIETQENPVVQDALLRSL
;
A
#
# COMPACT_ATOMS: atom_id res chain seq x y z
N MET A 1 4.75 21.39 46.49
CA MET A 1 5.38 21.00 45.20
C MET A 1 6.06 22.17 44.46
N CYS A 2 5.75 23.45 44.73
CA CYS A 2 6.47 24.58 44.10
C CYS A 2 7.89 24.82 44.67
N GLU A 3 8.15 24.53 45.95
CA GLU A 3 9.47 24.81 46.54
C GLU A 3 10.56 23.81 46.14
N LEU A 4 10.19 22.58 45.75
CA LEU A 4 11.15 21.55 45.30
C LEU A 4 11.70 21.84 43.89
N LYS A 5 10.93 22.56 43.04
CA LYS A 5 11.38 22.93 41.68
C LYS A 5 12.47 24.00 41.70
N ILE A 6 12.40 24.95 42.63
CA ILE A 6 13.38 26.05 42.74
C ILE A 6 14.77 25.52 43.16
N VAL A 7 14.81 24.55 44.07
CA VAL A 7 16.06 23.94 44.54
C VAL A 7 16.75 23.11 43.46
N ILE A 8 15.99 22.40 42.62
CA ILE A 8 16.56 21.60 41.52
C ILE A 8 17.12 22.50 40.41
N THR A 9 16.42 23.59 40.05
CA THR A 9 16.95 24.56 39.06
C THR A 9 18.19 25.31 39.55
N ALA A 10 18.29 25.60 40.85
CA ALA A 10 19.48 26.24 41.43
C ALA A 10 20.69 25.29 41.45
N TRP A 11 20.46 23.99 41.68
CA TRP A 11 21.53 22.98 41.63
C TRP A 11 22.03 22.73 40.19
N THR A 12 21.14 22.65 39.19
CA THR A 12 21.56 22.45 37.80
C THR A 12 22.31 23.64 37.22
N LEU A 13 21.98 24.88 37.63
CA LEU A 13 22.69 26.07 37.19
C LEU A 13 24.10 26.18 37.81
N SER A 14 24.26 25.72 39.06
CA SER A 14 25.55 25.72 39.76
C SER A 14 26.53 24.68 39.19
N VAL A 15 26.02 23.50 38.78
CA VAL A 15 26.83 22.47 38.10
C VAL A 15 27.23 22.93 36.69
N PHE A 16 26.35 23.63 35.96
CA PHE A 16 26.67 24.17 34.63
C PHE A 16 27.68 25.33 34.65
N LEU A 17 27.62 26.22 35.65
CA LEU A 17 28.61 27.31 35.78
C LEU A 17 30.00 26.79 36.19
N SER A 18 30.06 25.70 36.95
CA SER A 18 31.33 25.12 37.41
C SER A 18 32.14 24.44 36.29
N CYS A 19 31.51 24.08 35.17
CA CYS A 19 32.20 23.51 34.01
C CYS A 19 32.79 24.56 33.06
N PHE A 20 32.44 25.84 33.18
CA PHE A 20 32.88 26.89 32.23
C PHE A 20 34.11 27.70 32.66
N GLN A 21 34.70 27.42 33.83
CA GLN A 21 35.82 28.20 34.38
C GLN A 21 37.20 27.54 34.30
N VAL A 22 37.37 26.45 33.54
CA VAL A 22 38.67 25.74 33.40
C VAL A 22 39.34 25.93 32.02
N ALA A 23 38.82 26.81 31.15
CA ALA A 23 39.35 27.00 29.79
C ALA A 23 40.13 28.32 29.56
N ALA A 24 40.78 28.89 30.60
CA ALA A 24 41.51 30.16 30.47
C ALA A 24 43.05 30.06 30.55
N ASP A 25 43.63 28.90 30.85
CA ASP A 25 45.10 28.70 30.89
C ASP A 25 45.50 27.48 30.06
N ALA A 26 45.34 27.57 28.73
CA ALA A 26 46.06 26.69 27.81
C ALA A 26 47.45 27.31 27.58
N PRO A 27 48.55 26.67 28.02
CA PRO A 27 49.89 27.15 27.70
C PRO A 27 50.05 27.11 26.17
N SER A 28 50.38 28.27 25.59
CA SER A 28 50.86 28.41 24.23
C SER A 28 51.87 27.30 23.96
N ALA A 29 51.44 26.28 23.22
CA ALA A 29 52.26 25.14 22.88
C ALA A 29 53.49 25.69 22.15
N GLY A 30 54.64 25.55 22.80
CA GLY A 30 55.92 26.01 22.29
C GLY A 30 56.12 25.50 20.87
N GLN A 31 56.17 26.44 19.92
CA GLN A 31 56.75 26.21 18.61
C GLN A 31 58.18 25.75 18.84
N SER A 32 58.38 24.45 18.74
CA SER A 32 59.71 23.84 18.83
C SER A 32 60.56 24.45 17.70
N PRO A 33 61.67 25.15 18.01
CA PRO A 33 62.48 25.88 17.01
C PRO A 33 63.12 24.98 15.94
N ALA A 34 62.99 23.65 16.07
CA ALA A 34 63.50 22.67 15.13
C ALA A 34 62.78 22.64 13.76
N ASN A 35 61.62 23.30 13.59
CA ASN A 35 60.88 23.27 12.31
C ASN A 35 61.26 24.39 11.33
N THR A 36 61.91 25.46 11.78
CA THR A 36 62.17 26.65 10.96
C THR A 36 63.27 26.42 9.91
N GLU A 37 64.32 25.67 10.25
CA GLU A 37 65.43 25.37 9.33
C GLU A 37 64.98 24.49 8.16
N SER A 38 64.17 23.46 8.43
CA SER A 38 63.61 22.57 7.41
C SER A 38 62.69 23.28 6.40
N GLU A 39 61.90 24.27 6.87
CA GLU A 39 61.07 25.08 5.98
C GLU A 39 61.89 26.00 5.07
N GLN A 40 62.97 26.57 5.59
CA GLN A 40 63.83 27.48 4.83
C GLN A 40 64.64 26.72 3.76
N GLU A 41 65.12 25.52 4.08
CA GLU A 41 65.74 24.61 3.10
C GLU A 41 64.75 24.19 2.00
N THR A 42 63.50 23.88 2.40
CA THR A 42 62.44 23.53 1.44
C THR A 42 62.12 24.70 0.50
N ARG A 43 62.00 25.93 1.02
CA ARG A 43 61.79 27.13 0.19
C ARG A 43 62.94 27.37 -0.77
N GLY A 44 64.18 27.23 -0.31
CA GLY A 44 65.36 27.35 -1.16
C GLY A 44 65.45 26.26 -2.24
N ALA A 45 64.96 25.05 -1.96
CA ALA A 45 64.84 24.00 -2.98
C ALA A 45 63.77 24.33 -4.03
N ILE A 46 62.60 24.83 -3.61
CA ILE A 46 61.53 25.28 -4.51
C ILE A 46 62.02 26.41 -5.41
N ASP A 47 62.63 27.46 -4.86
CA ASP A 47 63.09 28.61 -5.65
C ASP A 47 64.12 28.21 -6.72
N ARG A 48 65.06 27.29 -6.39
CA ARG A 48 66.03 26.75 -7.36
C ARG A 48 65.37 25.93 -8.48
N ALA A 49 64.41 25.09 -8.13
CA ALA A 49 63.67 24.28 -9.10
C ALA A 49 62.83 25.19 -10.02
N VAL A 50 62.17 26.20 -9.46
CA VAL A 50 61.37 27.18 -10.20
C VAL A 50 62.22 28.03 -11.13
N GLN A 51 63.40 28.48 -10.70
CA GLN A 51 64.36 29.20 -11.55
C GLN A 51 64.83 28.34 -12.74
N SER A 52 64.96 27.03 -12.52
CA SER A 52 65.40 26.07 -13.55
C SER A 52 64.34 25.74 -14.60
N LEU A 53 63.09 26.22 -14.44
CA LEU A 53 62.03 26.09 -15.45
C LEU A 53 62.34 26.85 -16.74
N ASP A 54 63.22 27.86 -16.69
CA ASP A 54 63.64 28.69 -17.83
C ASP A 54 65.03 28.31 -18.37
N SER A 55 65.57 27.16 -17.99
CA SER A 55 66.90 26.72 -18.46
C SER A 55 66.90 26.47 -19.97
N ASP A 56 67.94 26.85 -20.71
CA ASP A 56 68.07 26.53 -22.15
C ASP A 56 68.07 25.02 -22.45
N SER A 57 68.47 24.19 -21.48
CA SER A 57 68.50 22.72 -21.61
C SER A 57 67.14 22.09 -21.34
N PHE A 58 66.58 21.38 -22.33
CA PHE A 58 65.32 20.66 -22.21
C PHE A 58 65.31 19.65 -21.05
N GLN A 59 66.41 18.92 -20.84
CA GLN A 59 66.52 17.94 -19.75
C GLN A 59 66.45 18.62 -18.38
N THR A 60 67.05 19.81 -18.24
CA THR A 60 66.99 20.61 -17.02
C THR A 60 65.57 21.11 -16.78
N ARG A 61 64.87 21.59 -17.82
CA ARG A 61 63.46 22.04 -17.70
C ARG A 61 62.51 20.91 -17.30
N GLU A 62 62.68 19.72 -17.88
CA GLU A 62 61.87 18.54 -17.51
C GLU A 62 62.13 18.09 -16.07
N LYS A 63 63.40 18.08 -15.64
CA LYS A 63 63.75 17.76 -14.25
C LYS A 63 63.17 18.80 -13.29
N ALA A 64 63.34 20.07 -13.60
CA ALA A 64 62.79 21.19 -12.84
C ALA A 64 61.26 21.10 -12.75
N THR A 65 60.57 20.82 -13.85
CA THR A 65 59.12 20.63 -13.90
C THR A 65 58.68 19.56 -12.90
N LYS A 66 59.33 18.39 -12.92
CA LYS A 66 59.02 17.30 -11.98
C LYS A 66 59.34 17.65 -10.53
N GLU A 67 60.45 18.34 -10.28
CA GLU A 67 60.84 18.77 -8.92
C GLU A 67 59.86 19.80 -8.36
N VAL A 68 59.53 20.86 -9.11
CA VAL A 68 58.54 21.86 -8.71
C VAL A 68 57.18 21.20 -8.44
N TRP A 69 56.77 20.28 -9.31
CA TRP A 69 55.52 19.57 -9.18
C TRP A 69 55.46 18.68 -7.92
N ARG A 70 56.57 18.01 -7.55
CA ARG A 70 56.68 17.21 -6.31
C ARG A 70 56.48 18.02 -5.03
N PHE A 71 56.76 19.32 -5.04
CA PHE A 71 56.52 20.18 -3.88
C PHE A 71 55.03 20.51 -3.67
N GLY A 72 54.16 20.22 -4.66
CA GLY A 72 52.71 20.39 -4.54
C GLY A 72 52.30 21.80 -4.12
N ASP A 73 51.40 21.90 -3.13
CA ASP A 73 50.87 23.18 -2.65
C ASP A 73 51.95 24.15 -2.16
N ARG A 74 53.08 23.64 -1.65
CA ARG A 74 54.19 24.49 -1.17
C ARG A 74 54.84 25.30 -2.30
N ALA A 75 54.74 24.85 -3.55
CA ALA A 75 55.29 25.55 -4.70
C ALA A 75 54.39 26.68 -5.24
N LYS A 76 53.10 26.74 -4.86
CA LYS A 76 52.12 27.69 -5.41
C LYS A 76 52.59 29.15 -5.38
N PRO A 77 53.13 29.70 -4.28
CA PRO A 77 53.57 31.10 -4.24
C PRO A 77 54.76 31.39 -5.17
N ALA A 78 55.67 30.41 -5.35
CA ALA A 78 56.81 30.56 -6.25
C ALA A 78 56.39 30.46 -7.72
N LEU A 79 55.46 29.54 -8.04
CA LEU A 79 54.85 29.42 -9.36
C LEU A 79 54.09 30.69 -9.75
N GLN A 80 53.32 31.29 -8.84
CA GLN A 80 52.62 32.56 -9.07
C GLN A 80 53.59 33.69 -9.42
N ARG A 81 54.71 33.83 -8.68
CA ARG A 81 55.76 34.82 -9.00
C ARG A 81 56.35 34.64 -10.40
N VAL A 82 56.52 33.39 -10.85
CA VAL A 82 57.00 33.10 -12.22
C VAL A 82 55.94 33.40 -13.26
N ILE A 83 54.67 33.11 -12.99
CA ILE A 83 53.55 33.46 -13.89
C ILE A 83 53.49 34.97 -14.13
N GLU A 84 53.76 35.78 -13.11
CA GLU A 84 53.75 37.24 -13.20
C GLU A 84 54.99 37.80 -13.90
N ASN A 85 56.19 37.33 -13.53
CA ASN A 85 57.45 38.01 -13.85
C ASN A 85 58.44 37.20 -14.70
N GLY A 86 58.13 35.93 -15.01
CA GLY A 86 59.02 35.04 -15.75
C GLY A 86 59.02 35.24 -17.27
N SER A 87 59.91 34.52 -17.97
CA SER A 87 59.92 34.44 -19.43
C SER A 87 58.61 33.85 -19.97
N LEU A 88 58.37 33.93 -21.29
CA LEU A 88 57.17 33.33 -21.90
C LEU A 88 57.12 31.80 -21.69
N GLU A 89 58.25 31.11 -21.84
CA GLU A 89 58.32 29.66 -21.63
C GLU A 89 58.11 29.30 -20.15
N ALA A 90 58.80 29.99 -19.23
CA ALA A 90 58.68 29.76 -17.79
C ALA A 90 57.26 30.03 -17.30
N ARG A 91 56.60 31.09 -17.78
CA ARG A 91 55.19 31.39 -17.49
C ARG A 91 54.28 30.26 -17.96
N SER A 92 54.42 29.81 -19.21
CA SER A 92 53.60 28.73 -19.77
C SER A 92 53.74 27.42 -18.96
N ARG A 93 54.97 27.04 -18.60
CA ARG A 93 55.22 25.86 -17.75
C ARG A 93 54.66 26.05 -16.34
N ALA A 94 54.91 27.20 -15.72
CA ALA A 94 54.43 27.49 -14.37
C ALA A 94 52.90 27.49 -14.29
N THR A 95 52.20 28.02 -15.30
CA THR A 95 50.74 27.94 -15.41
C THR A 95 50.25 26.49 -15.50
N THR A 96 50.92 25.66 -16.31
CA THR A 96 50.55 24.25 -16.46
C THR A 96 50.76 23.47 -15.15
N ILE A 97 51.91 23.65 -14.49
CA ILE A 97 52.22 23.00 -13.21
C ILE A 97 51.25 23.47 -12.12
N LEU A 98 50.94 24.76 -12.08
CA LEU A 98 49.98 25.30 -11.10
C LEU A 98 48.60 24.68 -11.30
N ALA A 99 48.10 24.62 -12.54
CA ALA A 99 46.82 23.99 -12.86
C ALA A 99 46.80 22.50 -12.47
N ASP A 100 47.87 21.77 -12.73
CA ASP A 100 48.02 20.37 -12.34
C ASP A 100 48.00 20.18 -10.82
N ILE A 101 48.73 21.02 -10.06
CA ILE A 101 48.74 21.00 -8.59
C ILE A 101 47.35 21.28 -8.05
N GLU A 102 46.67 22.30 -8.57
CA GLU A 102 45.32 22.64 -8.11
C GLU A 102 44.31 21.53 -8.44
N LEU A 103 44.50 20.77 -9.53
CA LEU A 103 43.71 19.59 -9.87
C LEU A 103 44.10 18.35 -9.04
N GLY A 104 45.11 18.45 -8.18
CA GLY A 104 45.64 17.33 -7.39
C GLY A 104 46.34 16.26 -8.23
N ILE A 105 46.76 16.59 -9.46
CA ILE A 105 47.58 15.72 -10.29
C ILE A 105 49.00 15.79 -9.72
N THR A 106 49.63 14.65 -9.50
CA THR A 106 51.02 14.52 -9.06
C THR A 106 51.87 13.85 -10.16
N PRO A 107 53.21 13.91 -10.10
CA PRO A 107 54.07 13.18 -11.04
C PRO A 107 53.84 11.66 -11.05
N GLU A 108 53.30 11.12 -9.96
CA GLU A 108 52.96 9.70 -9.78
C GLU A 108 51.55 9.36 -10.28
N THR A 109 50.72 10.37 -10.61
CA THR A 109 49.38 10.16 -11.17
C THR A 109 49.49 9.50 -12.54
N ALA A 110 48.71 8.43 -12.75
CA ALA A 110 48.74 7.68 -14.00
C ALA A 110 48.48 8.63 -15.20
N PRO A 111 49.23 8.51 -16.32
CA PRO A 111 49.09 9.43 -17.45
C PRO A 111 47.67 9.54 -18.01
N GLU A 112 46.89 8.46 -17.94
CA GLU A 112 45.50 8.44 -18.36
C GLU A 112 44.58 9.24 -17.42
N GLN A 113 44.75 9.09 -16.11
CA GLN A 113 44.02 9.86 -15.10
C GLN A 113 44.36 11.35 -15.20
N ALA A 114 45.63 11.69 -15.39
CA ALA A 114 46.06 13.07 -15.62
C ALA A 114 45.39 13.69 -16.86
N ARG A 115 45.26 12.91 -17.95
CA ARG A 115 44.52 13.36 -19.16
C ARG A 115 43.04 13.59 -18.88
N MET A 116 42.38 12.69 -18.15
CA MET A 116 40.97 12.87 -17.77
C MET A 116 40.76 14.14 -16.95
N LEU A 117 41.64 14.38 -15.96
CA LEU A 117 41.54 15.54 -15.08
C LEU A 117 41.76 16.86 -15.82
N ARG A 118 42.79 16.94 -16.67
CA ARG A 118 43.03 18.12 -17.50
C ARG A 118 41.90 18.37 -18.50
N GLY A 119 41.27 17.30 -18.99
CA GLY A 119 40.13 17.40 -19.91
C GLY A 119 38.83 17.87 -19.26
N PHE A 120 38.71 17.79 -17.93
CA PHE A 120 37.44 18.02 -17.22
C PHE A 120 36.86 19.42 -17.45
N GLU A 121 37.69 20.46 -17.37
CA GLU A 121 37.22 21.86 -17.50
C GLU A 121 36.80 22.19 -18.94
N ALA A 122 37.47 21.65 -19.95
CA ALA A 122 37.13 21.86 -21.36
C ALA A 122 36.01 20.93 -21.87
N SER A 123 35.61 19.94 -21.07
CA SER A 123 34.64 18.92 -21.45
C SER A 123 33.19 19.41 -21.37
N SER A 124 32.33 18.82 -22.22
CA SER A 124 30.88 18.97 -22.10
C SER A 124 30.37 18.40 -20.76
N GLN A 125 29.18 18.81 -20.33
CA GLN A 125 28.58 18.33 -19.08
C GLN A 125 28.44 16.80 -19.03
N ALA A 126 28.05 16.17 -20.15
CA ALA A 126 27.97 14.73 -20.24
C ALA A 126 29.34 14.05 -20.04
N LYS A 127 30.41 14.62 -20.62
CA LYS A 127 31.76 14.08 -20.48
C LYS A 127 32.34 14.34 -19.09
N ARG A 128 32.00 15.47 -18.45
CA ARG A 128 32.31 15.73 -17.03
C ARG A 128 31.66 14.69 -16.12
N ALA A 129 30.39 14.34 -16.37
CA ALA A 129 29.71 13.28 -15.62
C ALA A 129 30.42 11.93 -15.79
N GLU A 130 30.82 11.58 -17.01
CA GLU A 130 31.57 10.33 -17.28
C GLU A 130 32.91 10.28 -16.52
N ILE A 131 33.66 11.39 -16.51
CA ILE A 131 34.93 11.50 -15.76
C ILE A 131 34.69 11.39 -14.26
N LEU A 132 33.64 12.01 -13.72
CA LEU A 132 33.31 11.88 -12.29
C LEU A 132 32.93 10.44 -11.93
N LEU A 133 32.10 9.81 -12.75
CA LEU A 133 31.70 8.42 -12.55
C LEU A 133 32.90 7.47 -12.62
N SER A 134 33.86 7.69 -13.54
CA SER A 134 35.06 6.87 -13.61
C SER A 134 35.92 7.02 -12.35
N LEU A 135 36.12 8.26 -11.87
CA LEU A 135 36.87 8.55 -10.65
C LEU A 135 36.25 7.90 -9.42
N LEU A 136 34.92 8.02 -9.27
CA LEU A 136 34.18 7.40 -8.17
C LEU A 136 34.26 5.86 -8.23
N LYS A 137 34.17 5.27 -9.42
CA LYS A 137 34.36 3.82 -9.63
C LYS A 137 35.78 3.36 -9.27
N THR A 138 36.80 4.22 -9.38
CA THR A 138 38.20 3.94 -9.03
C THR A 138 38.61 4.35 -7.60
N ASP A 139 37.66 4.71 -6.72
CA ASP A 139 37.90 5.14 -5.32
C ASP A 139 38.55 6.53 -5.14
N HIS A 140 38.45 7.40 -6.14
CA HIS A 140 38.99 8.75 -6.10
C HIS A 140 37.90 9.79 -5.75
N ALA A 141 37.13 9.53 -4.69
CA ALA A 141 35.99 10.37 -4.30
C ALA A 141 36.41 11.80 -3.89
N GLU A 142 37.55 11.96 -3.20
CA GLU A 142 38.08 13.28 -2.85
C GLU A 142 38.40 14.12 -4.08
N LEU A 143 39.01 13.49 -5.08
CA LEU A 143 39.33 14.12 -6.36
C LEU A 143 38.07 14.47 -7.13
N ALA A 144 37.07 13.57 -7.15
CA ALA A 144 35.77 13.84 -7.73
C ALA A 144 35.08 15.05 -7.07
N SER A 145 35.12 15.18 -5.75
CA SER A 145 34.59 16.37 -5.05
C SER A 145 35.33 17.63 -5.44
N LYS A 146 36.67 17.62 -5.48
CA LYS A 146 37.45 18.79 -5.92
C LYS A 146 37.08 19.23 -7.33
N LEU A 147 36.82 18.29 -8.24
CA LEU A 147 36.34 18.61 -9.59
C LEU A 147 34.93 19.20 -9.59
N ILE A 148 34.03 18.65 -8.76
CA ILE A 148 32.68 19.21 -8.60
C ILE A 148 32.76 20.64 -8.07
N ASP A 149 33.60 20.92 -7.07
CA ASP A 149 33.72 22.25 -6.46
C ASP A 149 34.08 23.33 -7.50
N ARG A 150 34.85 22.97 -8.54
CA ARG A 150 35.23 23.84 -9.67
C ARG A 150 34.11 24.11 -10.67
N VAL A 151 33.01 23.36 -10.64
CA VAL A 151 31.85 23.62 -11.50
C VAL A 151 31.11 24.85 -10.96
N ASN A 152 31.19 25.97 -11.67
CA ASN A 152 30.58 27.22 -11.20
C ASN A 152 29.04 27.23 -11.25
N ASP A 153 28.43 26.43 -12.14
CA ASP A 153 26.98 26.35 -12.27
C ASP A 153 26.38 25.37 -11.23
N PRO A 154 25.54 25.84 -10.29
CA PRO A 154 24.91 24.99 -9.29
C PRO A 154 23.98 23.93 -9.91
N THR A 155 23.36 24.24 -11.07
CA THR A 155 22.48 23.29 -11.77
C THR A 155 23.30 22.13 -12.33
N ALA A 156 24.44 22.45 -12.97
CA ALA A 156 25.37 21.43 -13.42
C ALA A 156 25.95 20.60 -12.27
N LYS A 157 26.26 21.21 -11.11
CA LYS A 157 26.68 20.47 -9.91
C LYS A 157 25.59 19.47 -9.46
N ALA A 158 24.35 19.91 -9.35
CA ALA A 158 23.22 19.07 -8.96
C ALA A 158 23.04 17.88 -9.92
N GLU A 159 23.10 18.11 -11.24
CA GLU A 159 22.99 17.03 -12.24
C GLU A 159 24.15 16.01 -12.12
N LEU A 160 25.37 16.47 -11.81
CA LEU A 160 26.51 15.57 -11.61
C LEU A 160 26.34 14.69 -10.36
N PHE A 161 25.81 15.25 -9.26
CA PHE A 161 25.45 14.46 -8.08
C PHE A 161 24.32 13.47 -8.39
N GLU A 162 23.25 13.90 -9.03
CA GLU A 162 22.12 13.04 -9.39
C GLU A 162 22.58 11.86 -10.25
N ARG A 163 23.41 12.10 -11.27
CA ARG A 163 24.01 11.02 -12.08
C ARG A 163 24.91 10.10 -11.27
N SER A 164 25.65 10.62 -10.28
CA SER A 164 26.47 9.80 -9.38
C SER A 164 25.63 8.86 -8.51
N PHE A 165 24.48 9.33 -8.01
CA PHE A 165 23.51 8.51 -7.26
C PHE A 165 22.71 7.57 -8.17
N ALA A 166 22.59 7.87 -9.46
CA ALA A 166 21.95 6.98 -10.42
C ALA A 166 22.75 5.69 -10.69
N ASP A 167 24.08 5.72 -10.54
CA ASP A 167 24.98 4.58 -10.83
C ASP A 167 25.16 3.65 -9.61
N THR A 168 24.67 2.41 -9.71
CA THR A 168 24.71 1.40 -8.64
C THR A 168 26.14 1.11 -8.17
N ALA A 169 27.12 1.06 -9.08
CA ALA A 169 28.49 0.72 -8.73
C ALA A 169 29.17 1.84 -7.94
N VAL A 170 28.88 3.10 -8.29
CA VAL A 170 29.34 4.29 -7.56
C VAL A 170 28.73 4.32 -6.16
N LEU A 171 27.40 4.21 -6.04
CA LEU A 171 26.72 4.18 -4.74
C LEU A 171 27.26 3.09 -3.82
N THR A 172 27.36 1.86 -4.34
CA THR A 172 27.91 0.72 -3.60
C THR A 172 29.31 1.03 -3.08
N LYS A 173 30.18 1.61 -3.93
CA LYS A 173 31.55 1.93 -3.55
C LYS A 173 31.64 3.06 -2.54
N LEU A 174 30.81 4.09 -2.66
CA LEU A 174 30.72 5.18 -1.68
C LEU A 174 30.26 4.66 -0.31
N ILE A 175 29.29 3.74 -0.29
CA ILE A 175 28.78 3.13 0.95
C ILE A 175 29.87 2.28 1.59
N LEU A 176 30.47 1.35 0.82
CA LEU A 176 31.50 0.43 1.33
C LEU A 176 32.79 1.15 1.77
N SER A 177 33.10 2.32 1.22
CA SER A 177 34.24 3.14 1.64
C SER A 177 33.93 4.09 2.82
N GLY A 178 32.69 4.09 3.35
CA GLY A 178 32.27 5.01 4.41
C GLY A 178 32.19 6.48 3.97
N ARG A 179 32.23 6.76 2.66
CA ARG A 179 32.20 8.11 2.08
C ARG A 179 30.81 8.55 1.63
N PHE A 180 29.80 7.69 1.73
CA PHE A 180 28.44 7.97 1.28
C PHE A 180 27.83 9.20 1.97
N ARG A 181 27.79 9.26 3.30
CA ARG A 181 27.23 10.41 4.03
C ARG A 181 27.97 11.72 3.71
N TRP A 182 29.29 11.68 3.60
CA TRP A 182 30.08 12.85 3.17
C TRP A 182 29.69 13.31 1.76
N TRP A 183 29.50 12.37 0.82
CA TRP A 183 29.08 12.68 -0.55
C TRP A 183 27.65 13.24 -0.60
N VAL A 184 26.74 12.70 0.23
CA VAL A 184 25.38 13.22 0.38
C VAL A 184 25.40 14.62 0.98
N GLN A 185 26.14 14.86 2.06
CA GLN A 185 26.27 16.17 2.67
C GLN A 185 26.77 17.20 1.65
N LYS A 186 27.76 16.83 0.83
CA LYS A 186 28.22 17.65 -0.29
C LYS A 186 27.13 17.92 -1.32
N SER A 187 26.28 16.95 -1.64
CA SER A 187 25.15 17.16 -2.55
C SER A 187 24.09 18.11 -1.99
N VAL A 188 23.83 18.08 -0.67
CA VAL A 188 22.86 18.96 0.01
C VAL A 188 23.27 20.43 -0.09
N GLU A 189 24.58 20.72 -0.03
CA GLU A 189 25.12 22.08 -0.20
C GLU A 189 24.70 22.73 -1.54
N PHE A 190 24.44 21.92 -2.58
CA PHE A 190 24.12 22.40 -3.93
C PHE A 190 22.70 22.07 -4.38
N ALA A 191 22.05 21.09 -3.76
CA ALA A 191 20.71 20.63 -4.06
C ALA A 191 19.94 20.41 -2.75
N PRO A 192 19.38 21.48 -2.12
CA PRO A 192 18.81 21.43 -0.77
C PRO A 192 17.61 20.50 -0.61
N ASN A 193 16.99 20.07 -1.72
CA ASN A 193 15.90 19.09 -1.71
C ASN A 193 16.40 17.64 -1.63
N THR A 194 17.71 17.42 -1.72
CA THR A 194 18.31 16.08 -1.69
C THR A 194 18.41 15.63 -0.24
N HIS A 195 17.72 14.55 0.13
CA HIS A 195 17.78 14.00 1.48
C HIS A 195 18.48 12.64 1.42
N GLU A 196 19.40 12.36 2.35
CA GLU A 196 20.14 11.09 2.45
C GLU A 196 19.21 9.89 2.34
N HIS A 197 18.13 9.93 3.11
CA HIS A 197 17.12 8.89 3.14
C HIS A 197 16.35 8.74 1.82
N SER A 198 16.12 9.83 1.06
CA SER A 198 15.46 9.72 -0.25
C SER A 198 16.34 8.98 -1.23
N ILE A 199 17.64 9.30 -1.28
CA ILE A 199 18.60 8.63 -2.17
C ILE A 199 18.67 7.13 -1.85
N ILE A 200 18.79 6.77 -0.57
CA ILE A 200 18.82 5.37 -0.15
C ILE A 200 17.51 4.67 -0.51
N ASN A 201 16.36 5.29 -0.24
CA ASN A 201 15.05 4.69 -0.54
C ASN A 201 14.84 4.53 -2.04
N ASP A 202 15.14 5.53 -2.86
CA ASP A 202 15.00 5.50 -4.31
C ASP A 202 15.93 4.45 -4.93
N TRP A 203 17.12 4.31 -4.37
CA TRP A 203 18.08 3.30 -4.79
C TRP A 203 17.62 1.88 -4.45
N LEU A 204 17.24 1.63 -3.19
CA LEU A 204 16.84 0.31 -2.70
C LEU A 204 15.44 -0.11 -3.19
N SER A 205 14.58 0.84 -3.55
CA SER A 205 13.26 0.56 -4.15
C SER A 205 13.35 0.20 -5.62
N ASN A 206 14.48 0.46 -6.28
CA ASN A 206 14.69 0.10 -7.67
C ASN A 206 15.04 -1.40 -7.79
N GLU A 207 14.07 -2.20 -8.23
CA GLU A 207 14.18 -3.66 -8.33
C GLU A 207 15.41 -4.11 -9.16
N LYS A 208 15.74 -3.40 -10.24
CA LYS A 208 16.90 -3.71 -11.07
C LYS A 208 18.20 -3.51 -10.30
N LYS A 209 18.35 -2.38 -9.60
CA LYS A 209 19.56 -2.08 -8.81
C LYS A 209 19.70 -3.01 -7.61
N LEU A 210 18.58 -3.33 -6.97
CA LEU A 210 18.55 -4.32 -5.90
C LEU A 210 18.97 -5.70 -6.39
N LYS A 211 18.51 -6.10 -7.59
CA LYS A 211 18.95 -7.34 -8.23
C LYS A 211 20.46 -7.33 -8.54
N GLU A 212 21.00 -6.22 -9.05
CA GLU A 212 22.45 -6.06 -9.25
C GLU A 212 23.25 -6.21 -7.93
N LEU A 213 22.74 -5.67 -6.82
CA LEU A 213 23.35 -5.84 -5.50
C LEU A 213 23.29 -7.29 -5.03
N LEU A 214 22.14 -7.94 -5.19
CA LEU A 214 21.92 -9.34 -4.84
C LEU A 214 22.83 -10.27 -5.63
N ASP A 215 22.90 -10.07 -6.95
CA ASP A 215 23.73 -10.88 -7.86
C ASP A 215 25.24 -10.69 -7.58
N SER A 216 25.62 -9.65 -6.83
CA SER A 216 27.03 -9.33 -6.51
C SER A 216 27.50 -9.75 -5.11
N ASP A 217 26.65 -10.38 -4.29
CA ASP A 217 26.89 -10.67 -2.86
C ASP A 217 27.24 -9.44 -2.00
N LYS A 218 27.00 -8.22 -2.49
CA LYS A 218 27.35 -6.97 -1.78
C LYS A 218 26.25 -6.43 -0.90
N LEU A 219 25.02 -6.95 -1.01
CA LEU A 219 23.87 -6.43 -0.27
C LEU A 219 24.13 -6.42 1.25
N GLN A 220 24.69 -7.50 1.80
CA GLN A 220 25.03 -7.61 3.21
C GLN A 220 26.02 -6.51 3.63
N SER A 221 27.15 -6.39 2.93
CA SER A 221 28.18 -5.39 3.25
C SER A 221 27.67 -3.96 3.11
N VAL A 222 26.77 -3.69 2.15
CA VAL A 222 26.14 -2.37 1.98
C VAL A 222 25.26 -2.04 3.18
N ILE A 223 24.42 -2.97 3.62
CA ILE A 223 23.53 -2.73 4.76
C ILE A 223 24.32 -2.60 6.06
N GLU A 224 25.34 -3.43 6.27
CA GLU A 224 26.24 -3.31 7.44
C GLU A 224 26.97 -1.95 7.44
N ALA A 225 27.50 -1.51 6.30
CA ALA A 225 28.17 -0.22 6.19
C ALA A 225 27.21 0.97 6.42
N LEU A 226 25.94 0.86 6.04
CA LEU A 226 24.93 1.87 6.34
C LEU A 226 24.56 1.87 7.83
N LEU A 227 24.44 0.71 8.46
CA LEU A 227 24.16 0.62 9.90
C LEU A 227 25.29 1.16 10.77
N ILE A 228 26.55 0.91 10.37
CA ILE A 228 27.73 1.47 11.06
C ILE A 228 27.74 3.01 11.02
N GLN A 229 27.06 3.63 10.04
CA GLN A 229 26.98 5.09 9.95
C GLN A 229 25.97 5.70 10.92
N GLU A 230 25.03 4.92 11.46
CA GLU A 230 24.08 5.38 12.47
C GLU A 230 24.73 5.38 13.86
N GLN A 231 24.64 6.51 14.58
CA GLN A 231 25.42 6.74 15.79
C GLN A 231 24.80 6.07 17.01
N THR A 232 23.50 5.80 16.97
CA THR A 232 22.73 5.25 18.09
C THR A 232 21.92 4.03 17.69
N ASP A 233 21.66 3.14 18.65
CA ASP A 233 20.81 1.97 18.44
C ASP A 233 19.39 2.36 18.00
N GLU A 234 18.87 3.51 18.47
CA GLU A 234 17.56 4.04 18.07
C GLU A 234 17.55 4.48 16.59
N GLU A 235 18.60 5.15 16.12
CA GLU A 235 18.76 5.50 14.69
C GLU A 235 18.88 4.26 13.81
N GLN A 236 19.64 3.25 14.25
CA GLN A 236 19.75 1.96 13.56
C GLN A 236 18.39 1.27 13.42
N VAL A 237 17.59 1.25 14.49
CA VAL A 237 16.23 0.69 14.47
C VAL A 237 15.33 1.45 13.49
N VAL A 238 15.32 2.79 13.53
CA VAL A 238 14.52 3.62 12.62
C VAL A 238 14.94 3.39 11.16
N PHE A 239 16.25 3.30 10.92
CA PHE A 239 16.81 3.02 9.61
C PHE A 239 16.42 1.64 9.11
N LEU A 240 16.53 0.60 9.94
CA LEU A 240 16.04 -0.75 9.64
C LEU A 240 14.53 -0.75 9.35
N LYS A 241 13.73 0.05 10.06
CA LYS A 241 12.25 0.10 9.87
C LYS A 241 11.94 0.62 8.49
N ARG A 242 12.68 1.65 8.09
CA ARG A 242 12.60 2.20 6.75
C ARG A 242 13.08 1.20 5.70
N LEU A 243 14.22 0.53 5.90
CA LEU A 243 14.73 -0.47 4.96
C LEU A 243 13.75 -1.62 4.74
N LEU A 244 13.21 -2.19 5.81
CA LEU A 244 12.28 -3.32 5.72
C LEU A 244 10.91 -2.93 5.17
N SER A 245 10.55 -1.63 5.18
CA SER A 245 9.36 -1.14 4.50
C SER A 245 9.48 -1.14 2.96
N ILE A 246 10.72 -1.22 2.44
CA ILE A 246 10.97 -1.32 1.00
C ILE A 246 10.65 -2.76 0.55
N THR A 247 9.53 -2.92 -0.16
CA THR A 247 8.98 -4.24 -0.53
C THR A 247 9.96 -5.12 -1.32
N PRO A 248 10.70 -4.61 -2.33
CA PRO A 248 11.72 -5.42 -3.02
C PRO A 248 12.83 -5.89 -2.07
N LEU A 249 13.28 -5.02 -1.16
CA LEU A 249 14.39 -5.31 -0.25
C LEU A 249 14.01 -6.30 0.85
N SER A 250 12.83 -6.16 1.44
CA SER A 250 12.31 -7.14 2.41
C SER A 250 12.18 -8.52 1.78
N ALA A 251 11.69 -8.61 0.54
CA ALA A 251 11.63 -9.86 -0.20
C ALA A 251 13.03 -10.47 -0.42
N ALA A 252 14.00 -9.63 -0.74
CA ALA A 252 15.39 -9.99 -0.98
C ALA A 252 16.12 -10.44 0.30
N LEU A 253 15.86 -9.79 1.43
CA LEU A 253 16.39 -10.18 2.74
C LEU A 253 15.75 -11.46 3.27
N LEU A 254 14.50 -11.73 2.90
CA LEU A 254 13.83 -13.01 3.15
C LEU A 254 14.18 -14.09 2.10
N SER A 255 15.18 -13.86 1.25
CA SER A 255 15.74 -14.89 0.37
C SER A 255 16.57 -15.91 1.14
N GLU A 256 16.79 -17.09 0.55
CA GLU A 256 17.57 -18.15 1.20
C GLU A 256 19.00 -17.69 1.53
N ALA A 257 19.62 -16.92 0.63
CA ALA A 257 20.96 -16.39 0.80
C ALA A 257 21.07 -15.37 1.95
N ASN A 258 19.98 -14.69 2.29
CA ASN A 258 20.02 -13.51 3.16
C ASN A 258 19.23 -13.63 4.47
N VAL A 259 18.45 -14.71 4.68
CA VAL A 259 17.64 -14.83 5.91
C VAL A 259 18.51 -14.83 7.16
N GLU A 260 19.67 -15.48 7.11
CA GLU A 260 20.62 -15.52 8.23
C GLU A 260 21.27 -14.14 8.47
N PHE A 261 21.37 -13.32 7.42
CA PHE A 261 21.77 -11.92 7.56
C PHE A 261 20.66 -11.08 8.19
N LEU A 262 19.41 -11.22 7.76
CA LEU A 262 18.27 -10.55 8.38
C LEU A 262 18.16 -10.88 9.88
N LEU A 263 18.36 -12.15 10.25
CA LEU A 263 18.35 -12.58 11.64
C LEU A 263 19.51 -11.97 12.45
N ARG A 264 20.70 -11.85 11.85
CA ARG A 264 21.82 -11.11 12.46
C ARG A 264 21.52 -9.63 12.64
N LEU A 265 20.89 -8.98 11.66
CA LEU A 265 20.47 -7.58 11.75
C LEU A 265 19.49 -7.34 12.90
N ILE A 266 18.57 -8.27 13.12
CA ILE A 266 17.56 -8.19 14.17
C ILE A 266 18.14 -8.52 15.55
N SER A 267 19.29 -9.20 15.59
CA SER A 267 19.99 -9.54 16.83
C SER A 267 20.87 -8.40 17.36
N ILE A 268 20.95 -7.25 16.65
CA ILE A 268 21.67 -6.06 17.11
C ILE A 268 20.98 -5.54 18.39
N PRO A 269 21.72 -5.19 19.46
CA PRO A 269 21.14 -4.92 20.77
C PRO A 269 20.31 -3.62 20.78
N ALA A 270 19.02 -3.74 20.51
CA ALA A 270 18.01 -2.74 20.86
C ALA A 270 16.93 -3.38 21.73
N LYS A 271 16.01 -2.55 22.27
CA LYS A 271 14.94 -3.05 23.14
C LYS A 271 14.15 -4.14 22.40
N PRO A 272 13.88 -5.31 23.01
CA PRO A 272 13.24 -6.46 22.37
C PRO A 272 11.91 -6.18 21.67
N GLY A 273 11.23 -5.05 21.96
CA GLY A 273 9.98 -4.62 21.32
C GLY A 273 10.15 -3.92 19.97
N ASP A 274 11.28 -3.24 19.72
CA ASP A 274 11.44 -2.43 18.51
C ASP A 274 11.67 -3.26 17.24
N TYR A 275 12.27 -4.44 17.41
CA TYR A 275 12.46 -5.43 16.36
C TYR A 275 11.21 -6.23 16.03
N GLN A 276 10.19 -6.14 16.87
CA GLN A 276 8.98 -6.91 16.69
C GLN A 276 8.20 -6.43 15.46
N ASP A 277 7.95 -5.12 15.44
CA ASP A 277 7.37 -4.43 14.31
C ASP A 277 8.19 -4.60 13.03
N LEU A 278 9.52 -4.63 13.15
CA LEU A 278 10.44 -4.78 12.02
C LEU A 278 10.24 -6.11 11.30
N PHE A 279 10.24 -7.21 12.06
CA PHE A 279 10.10 -8.54 11.49
C PHE A 279 8.71 -8.77 10.92
N LEU A 280 7.67 -8.31 11.63
CA LEU A 280 6.29 -8.34 11.14
C LEU A 280 6.13 -7.52 9.86
N THR A 281 6.76 -6.35 9.77
CA THR A 281 6.76 -5.51 8.56
C THR A 281 7.43 -6.22 7.40
N ALA A 282 8.56 -6.89 7.62
CA ALA A 282 9.24 -7.66 6.58
C ALA A 282 8.38 -8.83 6.07
N ILE A 283 7.78 -9.62 6.98
CA ILE A 283 6.88 -10.72 6.64
C ILE A 283 5.68 -10.20 5.83
N ARG A 284 4.99 -9.17 6.34
CA ARG A 284 3.83 -8.57 5.67
C ARG A 284 4.18 -7.93 4.31
N SER A 285 5.38 -7.37 4.17
CA SER A 285 5.84 -6.79 2.90
C SER A 285 6.18 -7.87 1.87
N SER A 286 6.77 -9.00 2.30
CA SER A 286 7.04 -10.14 1.42
C SER A 286 5.79 -10.76 0.79
N ASN A 287 4.66 -10.59 1.49
CA ASN A 287 3.37 -10.99 0.97
C ASN A 287 3.03 -10.25 -0.33
N ARG A 288 3.51 -9.03 -0.54
CA ARG A 288 3.30 -8.29 -1.80
C ARG A 288 4.16 -8.83 -2.95
N SER A 289 5.38 -9.29 -2.67
CA SER A 289 6.41 -9.59 -3.70
C SER A 289 6.47 -11.04 -4.21
N GLY A 290 5.85 -12.00 -3.53
CA GLY A 290 5.88 -13.40 -4.03
C GLY A 290 5.53 -14.48 -3.01
N GLY A 291 5.34 -14.10 -1.75
CA GLY A 291 5.18 -15.06 -0.65
C GLY A 291 6.53 -15.61 -0.18
N ILE A 292 6.53 -16.24 0.99
CA ILE A 292 7.72 -16.85 1.59
C ILE A 292 7.73 -18.34 1.20
N PRO A 293 8.81 -18.87 0.59
CA PRO A 293 8.94 -20.30 0.33
C PRO A 293 8.93 -21.14 1.62
N SER A 294 8.33 -22.34 1.57
CA SER A 294 8.10 -23.20 2.73
C SER A 294 9.37 -23.57 3.51
N GLU A 295 10.47 -23.90 2.83
CA GLU A 295 11.78 -24.20 3.44
C GLU A 295 12.32 -23.02 4.27
N ARG A 296 11.91 -21.78 3.94
CA ARG A 296 12.32 -20.58 4.68
C ARG A 296 11.48 -20.37 5.94
N ILE A 297 10.22 -20.79 5.91
CA ILE A 297 9.34 -20.70 7.07
C ILE A 297 9.88 -21.57 8.21
N GLU A 298 10.36 -22.78 7.91
CA GLU A 298 11.00 -23.63 8.92
C GLU A 298 12.25 -22.98 9.55
N LYS A 299 13.11 -22.33 8.75
CA LYS A 299 14.28 -21.59 9.26
C LYS A 299 13.85 -20.40 10.13
N ILE A 300 12.81 -19.68 9.73
CA ILE A 300 12.24 -18.57 10.51
C ILE A 300 11.69 -19.11 11.84
N LEU A 301 10.92 -20.20 11.82
CA LEU A 301 10.34 -20.82 13.02
C LEU A 301 11.42 -21.26 14.02
N LYS A 302 12.44 -21.98 13.56
CA LYS A 302 13.59 -22.37 14.41
C LYS A 302 14.32 -21.18 14.99
N CYS A 303 14.48 -20.10 14.22
CA CYS A 303 15.12 -18.91 14.72
C CYS A 303 14.28 -18.22 15.79
N ILE A 304 12.96 -18.13 15.59
CA ILE A 304 12.13 -17.37 16.53
C ILE A 304 11.99 -18.08 17.88
N GLU A 305 12.04 -19.42 17.91
CA GLU A 305 12.02 -20.23 19.13
C GLU A 305 13.17 -19.92 20.08
N GLY A 306 14.37 -19.63 19.54
CA GLY A 306 15.56 -19.34 20.34
C GLY A 306 15.76 -17.88 20.75
N ASN A 307 15.11 -16.94 20.05
CA ASN A 307 15.49 -15.53 20.10
C ASN A 307 14.39 -14.56 20.58
N PHE A 308 13.12 -14.99 20.67
CA PHE A 308 12.01 -14.08 21.03
C PHE A 308 11.15 -14.57 22.19
N VAL A 309 10.58 -13.61 22.93
CA VAL A 309 9.58 -13.86 23.97
C VAL A 309 8.31 -14.48 23.37
N GLN A 310 7.62 -15.31 24.16
CA GLN A 310 6.47 -16.11 23.70
C GLN A 310 5.38 -15.29 22.99
N GLY A 311 4.97 -14.14 23.54
CA GLY A 311 3.95 -13.30 22.92
C GLY A 311 4.31 -12.84 21.51
N PHE A 312 5.59 -12.53 21.27
CA PHE A 312 6.04 -12.13 19.95
C PHE A 312 6.20 -13.31 18.99
N ARG A 313 6.59 -14.49 19.49
CA ARG A 313 6.59 -15.72 18.68
C ARG A 313 5.18 -15.99 18.10
N ILE A 314 4.14 -15.77 18.90
CA ILE A 314 2.73 -15.87 18.48
C ILE A 314 2.40 -14.86 17.38
N GLU A 315 2.75 -13.57 17.54
CA GLU A 315 2.50 -12.56 16.52
C GLU A 315 3.20 -12.86 15.19
N ILE A 316 4.44 -13.37 15.25
CA ILE A 316 5.17 -13.79 14.05
C ILE A 316 4.47 -14.98 13.38
N LYS A 317 4.07 -15.99 14.17
CA LYS A 317 3.33 -17.14 13.64
C LYS A 317 2.04 -16.70 12.98
N LEU A 318 1.30 -15.76 13.59
CA LEU A 318 0.11 -15.15 12.99
C LEU A 318 0.42 -14.44 11.67
N ALA A 319 1.45 -13.59 11.61
CA ALA A 319 1.81 -12.91 10.37
C ALA A 319 2.28 -13.87 9.27
N LEU A 320 2.99 -14.95 9.63
CA LEU A 320 3.37 -16.03 8.71
C LEU A 320 2.13 -16.76 8.19
N VAL A 321 1.17 -17.07 9.07
CA VAL A 321 -0.10 -17.70 8.72
C VAL A 321 -0.92 -16.81 7.78
N GLU A 322 -1.07 -15.52 8.09
CA GLU A 322 -1.71 -14.52 7.22
C GLU A 322 -1.02 -14.45 5.84
N THR A 323 0.30 -14.46 5.81
CA THR A 323 1.10 -14.41 4.57
C THR A 323 0.94 -15.69 3.74
N LEU A 324 0.90 -16.85 4.39
CA LEU A 324 0.67 -18.14 3.74
C LEU A 324 -0.74 -18.23 3.14
N PHE A 325 -1.74 -17.74 3.87
CA PHE A 325 -3.14 -17.79 3.47
C PHE A 325 -3.53 -16.72 2.46
N SER A 326 -2.72 -15.69 2.25
CA SER A 326 -2.98 -14.69 1.22
C SER A 326 -2.41 -15.05 -0.15
N LYS A 327 -1.43 -15.98 -0.21
CA LYS A 327 -0.80 -16.44 -1.45
C LYS A 327 -0.82 -17.97 -1.59
N PRO A 328 -1.71 -18.52 -2.45
CA PRO A 328 -1.92 -19.96 -2.49
C PRO A 328 -0.73 -20.80 -2.98
N ILE A 329 0.16 -20.22 -3.79
CA ILE A 329 1.35 -20.91 -4.33
C ILE A 329 2.30 -21.35 -3.19
N SER A 330 2.38 -20.56 -2.11
CA SER A 330 3.21 -20.88 -0.95
C SER A 330 2.64 -22.04 -0.13
N PHE A 331 1.31 -22.15 -0.03
CA PHE A 331 0.65 -23.20 0.73
C PHE A 331 0.93 -24.60 0.15
N ASN A 332 0.98 -24.72 -1.17
CA ASN A 332 1.17 -25.99 -1.88
C ASN A 332 2.52 -26.66 -1.64
N ARG A 333 3.49 -25.95 -1.03
CA ARG A 333 4.84 -26.44 -0.76
C ARG A 333 5.09 -26.71 0.73
N LEU A 334 4.10 -26.50 1.60
CA LEU A 334 4.24 -26.71 3.04
C LEU A 334 4.08 -28.19 3.40
N ASN A 335 5.00 -28.69 4.21
CA ASN A 335 4.83 -29.96 4.90
C ASN A 335 3.85 -29.77 6.08
N SER A 336 3.04 -30.79 6.39
CA SER A 336 2.13 -30.79 7.53
C SER A 336 2.83 -30.51 8.86
N SER A 337 4.12 -30.83 9.00
CA SER A 337 4.90 -30.50 10.20
C SER A 337 5.01 -28.99 10.45
N ILE A 338 5.26 -28.20 9.40
CA ILE A 338 5.39 -26.74 9.50
C ILE A 338 4.07 -26.10 9.91
N LEU A 339 2.95 -26.60 9.36
CA LEU A 339 1.62 -26.15 9.78
C LEU A 339 1.37 -26.49 11.25
N THR A 340 1.65 -27.72 11.68
CA THR A 340 1.51 -28.09 13.10
C THR A 340 2.34 -27.16 14.00
N GLU A 341 3.57 -26.84 13.63
CA GLU A 341 4.45 -25.94 14.40
C GLU A 341 3.95 -24.48 14.43
N LEU A 342 3.43 -23.97 13.31
CA LEU A 342 2.80 -22.65 13.23
C LEU A 342 1.59 -22.52 14.14
N PHE A 343 0.78 -23.57 14.23
CA PHE A 343 -0.48 -23.55 14.98
C PHE A 343 -0.35 -24.04 16.43
N ALA A 344 0.75 -24.69 16.82
CA ALA A 344 0.90 -25.32 18.15
C ALA A 344 0.86 -24.36 19.34
N GLU A 345 1.19 -23.08 19.14
CA GLU A 345 1.25 -22.05 20.19
C GLU A 345 0.15 -21.00 20.09
N LEU A 346 -0.73 -21.06 19.08
CA LEU A 346 -1.81 -20.08 18.94
C LEU A 346 -2.91 -20.35 19.94
N GLU A 347 -3.42 -19.29 20.55
CA GLU A 347 -4.63 -19.39 21.36
C GLU A 347 -5.84 -19.65 20.47
N LYS A 348 -6.94 -20.07 21.12
CA LYS A 348 -8.17 -20.47 20.44
C LYS A 348 -8.71 -19.37 19.51
N GLU A 349 -8.75 -18.14 19.99
CA GLU A 349 -9.29 -16.98 19.28
C GLU A 349 -8.38 -16.56 18.10
N GLU A 350 -7.06 -16.70 18.26
CA GLU A 350 -6.06 -16.42 17.24
C GLU A 350 -6.09 -17.44 16.10
N PHE A 351 -6.30 -18.71 16.45
CA PHE A 351 -6.52 -19.79 15.49
C PHE A 351 -7.80 -19.56 14.68
N ASP A 352 -8.92 -19.22 15.34
CA ASP A 352 -10.19 -18.93 14.67
C ASP A 352 -10.04 -17.78 13.67
N ARG A 353 -9.49 -16.66 14.13
CA ARG A 353 -9.26 -15.48 13.28
C ARG A 353 -8.40 -15.79 12.07
N SER A 354 -7.35 -16.60 12.26
CA SER A 354 -6.47 -17.03 11.18
C SER A 354 -7.21 -17.87 10.14
N LEU A 355 -8.07 -18.79 10.58
CA LEU A 355 -8.90 -19.60 9.67
C LEU A 355 -9.98 -18.77 8.97
N GLU A 356 -10.64 -17.86 9.68
CA GLU A 356 -11.61 -16.95 9.09
C GLU A 356 -10.99 -16.13 7.95
N MET A 357 -9.82 -15.53 8.20
CA MET A 357 -9.08 -14.79 7.17
C MET A 357 -8.68 -15.68 5.99
N ALA A 358 -8.24 -16.92 6.26
CA ALA A 358 -7.87 -17.86 5.22
C ALA A 358 -9.04 -18.19 4.31
N PHE A 359 -10.16 -18.61 4.89
CA PHE A 359 -11.33 -19.08 4.15
C PHE A 359 -12.14 -17.94 3.53
N ALA A 360 -12.06 -16.72 4.07
CA ALA A 360 -12.61 -15.52 3.43
C ALA A 360 -11.83 -15.13 2.16
N ASN A 361 -10.57 -15.55 2.03
CA ASN A 361 -9.79 -15.29 0.82
C ASN A 361 -10.18 -16.27 -0.30
N GLN A 362 -10.99 -15.79 -1.24
CA GLN A 362 -11.44 -16.58 -2.40
C GLN A 362 -10.29 -17.23 -3.17
N THR A 363 -9.12 -16.57 -3.28
CA THR A 363 -7.95 -17.11 -4.01
C THR A 363 -7.36 -18.31 -3.28
N PHE A 364 -7.21 -18.20 -1.96
CA PHE A 364 -6.75 -19.30 -1.12
C PHE A 364 -7.70 -20.48 -1.17
N THR A 365 -8.97 -20.22 -0.90
CA THR A 365 -10.02 -21.23 -0.92
C THR A 365 -10.05 -21.93 -2.27
N THR A 366 -10.03 -21.16 -3.37
CA THR A 366 -10.00 -21.70 -4.73
C THR A 366 -8.78 -22.56 -5.00
N SER A 367 -7.57 -22.17 -4.58
CA SER A 367 -6.36 -22.96 -4.85
C SER A 367 -6.19 -24.15 -3.91
N VAL A 368 -6.66 -24.07 -2.66
CA VAL A 368 -6.73 -25.21 -1.74
C VAL A 368 -7.62 -26.29 -2.34
N PHE A 369 -8.72 -25.86 -2.96
CA PHE A 369 -9.57 -26.72 -3.76
C PHE A 369 -8.85 -27.18 -5.03
N ASP A 370 -8.37 -26.29 -5.91
CA ASP A 370 -7.82 -26.65 -7.23
C ASP A 370 -6.51 -27.48 -7.21
N SER A 371 -5.88 -27.71 -6.05
CA SER A 371 -4.63 -28.47 -5.92
C SER A 371 -4.82 -29.80 -5.17
N PHE A 372 -3.92 -30.78 -5.42
CA PHE A 372 -3.83 -32.09 -4.73
C PHE A 372 -3.68 -32.00 -3.19
N ASN A 373 -3.73 -30.80 -2.63
CA ASN A 373 -3.45 -30.47 -1.22
C ASN A 373 -4.68 -30.45 -0.33
N PHE A 374 -5.90 -30.57 -0.86
CA PHE A 374 -7.07 -30.75 0.00
C PHE A 374 -6.91 -31.98 0.92
N ARG A 375 -6.35 -33.08 0.39
CA ARG A 375 -6.03 -34.26 1.19
C ARG A 375 -5.00 -33.97 2.28
N SER A 376 -3.93 -33.24 1.95
CA SER A 376 -2.89 -32.86 2.90
C SER A 376 -3.43 -31.94 4.00
N LEU A 377 -4.32 -31.02 3.64
CA LEU A 377 -5.00 -30.11 4.56
C LEU A 377 -5.93 -30.86 5.52
N ILE A 378 -6.75 -31.79 5.02
CA ILE A 378 -7.60 -32.63 5.88
C ILE A 378 -6.77 -33.57 6.75
N THR A 379 -5.68 -34.13 6.21
CA THR A 379 -4.75 -35.00 6.98
C THR A 379 -4.09 -34.22 8.11
N TRP A 380 -3.64 -32.99 7.84
CA TRP A 380 -3.13 -32.09 8.86
C TRP A 380 -4.21 -31.73 9.90
N ALA A 381 -5.41 -31.34 9.45
CA ALA A 381 -6.51 -30.97 10.33
C ALA A 381 -6.96 -32.15 11.23
N SER A 382 -6.79 -33.38 10.76
CA SER A 382 -7.04 -34.61 11.54
C SER A 382 -6.05 -34.80 12.70
N GLY A 383 -4.88 -34.16 12.64
CA GLY A 383 -3.89 -34.11 13.72
C GLY A 383 -4.17 -33.02 14.77
N LEU A 384 -5.10 -32.11 14.52
CA LEU A 384 -5.44 -31.04 15.46
C LEU A 384 -6.21 -31.58 16.68
N PRO A 385 -6.08 -30.91 17.85
CA PRO A 385 -6.95 -31.18 18.99
C PRO A 385 -8.43 -31.00 18.60
N VAL A 386 -9.31 -31.73 19.28
CA VAL A 386 -10.73 -31.89 18.90
C VAL A 386 -11.44 -30.54 18.72
N ASP A 387 -11.23 -29.58 19.61
CA ASP A 387 -11.85 -28.26 19.52
C ASP A 387 -11.43 -27.48 18.28
N TYR A 388 -10.12 -27.50 17.96
CA TYR A 388 -9.57 -26.86 16.77
C TYR A 388 -10.02 -27.55 15.48
N ARG A 389 -10.17 -28.88 15.52
CA ARG A 389 -10.71 -29.68 14.42
C ARG A 389 -12.15 -29.31 14.09
N ASN A 390 -13.01 -29.22 15.11
CA ASN A 390 -14.42 -28.82 14.93
C ASN A 390 -14.54 -27.42 14.31
N ARG A 391 -13.68 -26.49 14.71
CA ARG A 391 -13.62 -25.11 14.18
C ARG A 391 -13.12 -25.05 12.75
N PHE A 392 -12.03 -25.76 12.46
CA PHE A 392 -11.52 -25.92 11.11
C PHE A 392 -12.61 -26.44 10.15
N VAL A 393 -13.37 -27.45 10.58
CA VAL A 393 -14.48 -27.98 9.80
C VAL A 393 -15.55 -26.93 9.58
N ALA A 394 -15.94 -26.17 10.61
CA ALA A 394 -16.97 -25.15 10.48
C ALA A 394 -16.60 -24.08 9.44
N HIS A 395 -15.37 -23.57 9.44
CA HIS A 395 -14.92 -22.61 8.43
C HIS A 395 -14.78 -23.23 7.04
N LEU A 396 -14.25 -24.45 6.94
CA LEU A 396 -14.17 -25.16 5.66
C LEU A 396 -15.58 -25.39 5.06
N THR A 397 -16.53 -25.75 5.91
CA THR A 397 -17.95 -25.97 5.64
C THR A 397 -18.61 -24.68 5.12
N MET A 398 -18.32 -23.53 5.74
CA MET A 398 -18.74 -22.22 5.23
C MET A 398 -18.11 -21.88 3.88
N ALA A 399 -16.82 -22.15 3.71
CA ALA A 399 -16.09 -21.90 2.48
C ALA A 399 -16.64 -22.73 1.30
N VAL A 400 -16.93 -24.01 1.53
CA VAL A 400 -17.59 -24.89 0.55
C VAL A 400 -18.96 -24.35 0.15
N ARG A 401 -19.76 -23.85 1.13
CA ARG A 401 -21.06 -23.21 0.84
C ARG A 401 -20.91 -21.97 -0.06
N GLN A 402 -19.89 -21.15 0.20
CA GLN A 402 -19.66 -19.91 -0.55
C GLN A 402 -19.10 -20.16 -1.97
N HIS A 403 -18.40 -21.28 -2.18
CA HIS A 403 -17.72 -21.61 -3.45
C HIS A 403 -18.21 -22.92 -4.10
N THR A 404 -19.52 -23.17 -4.02
CA THR A 404 -20.19 -24.40 -4.46
C THR A 404 -19.64 -25.00 -5.76
N TYR A 405 -19.62 -24.26 -6.88
CA TYR A 405 -19.25 -24.79 -8.21
C TYR A 405 -17.89 -25.52 -8.28
N LYS A 406 -16.85 -25.03 -7.58
CA LYS A 406 -15.51 -25.66 -7.58
C LYS A 406 -15.37 -26.75 -6.52
N ALA A 407 -16.02 -26.59 -5.37
CA ALA A 407 -16.05 -27.63 -4.36
C ALA A 407 -16.73 -28.91 -4.89
N GLU A 408 -17.71 -28.78 -5.79
CA GLU A 408 -18.37 -29.93 -6.43
C GLU A 408 -17.39 -30.78 -7.25
N SER A 409 -16.48 -30.16 -8.03
CA SER A 409 -15.57 -30.93 -8.89
C SER A 409 -14.53 -31.72 -8.10
N LEU A 410 -14.10 -31.22 -6.94
CA LEU A 410 -13.15 -31.92 -6.07
C LEU A 410 -13.79 -32.98 -5.19
N LEU A 411 -14.98 -32.70 -4.65
CA LEU A 411 -15.70 -33.67 -3.84
C LEU A 411 -16.27 -34.83 -4.68
N LYS A 412 -16.20 -34.74 -6.01
CA LYS A 412 -16.43 -35.88 -6.93
C LYS A 412 -15.28 -36.89 -6.97
N GLU A 413 -14.06 -36.53 -6.53
CA GLU A 413 -12.98 -37.52 -6.44
C GLU A 413 -13.23 -38.47 -5.25
N PRO A 414 -13.39 -39.80 -5.47
CA PRO A 414 -13.79 -40.73 -4.40
C PRO A 414 -12.85 -40.75 -3.20
N ASN A 415 -11.55 -40.54 -3.43
CA ASN A 415 -10.54 -40.49 -2.38
C ASN A 415 -10.65 -39.22 -1.53
N VAL A 416 -10.98 -38.09 -2.15
CA VAL A 416 -11.15 -36.81 -1.46
C VAL A 416 -12.43 -36.84 -0.63
N LEU A 417 -13.51 -37.35 -1.21
CA LEU A 417 -14.78 -37.53 -0.54
C LEU A 417 -14.67 -38.46 0.67
N LYS A 418 -13.98 -39.59 0.52
CA LYS A 418 -13.73 -40.52 1.62
C LYS A 418 -12.91 -39.85 2.73
N VAL A 419 -11.84 -39.15 2.41
CA VAL A 419 -11.00 -38.44 3.39
C VAL A 419 -11.80 -37.36 4.12
N TYR A 420 -12.64 -36.60 3.41
CA TYR A 420 -13.54 -35.62 4.03
C TYR A 420 -14.58 -36.29 4.92
N TRP A 421 -15.16 -37.41 4.49
CA TRP A 421 -16.17 -38.15 5.25
C TRP A 421 -15.60 -38.76 6.52
N ASP A 422 -14.46 -39.45 6.42
CA ASP A 422 -13.72 -40.02 7.55
C ASP A 422 -13.34 -38.91 8.55
N PHE A 423 -12.99 -37.73 8.05
CA PHE A 423 -12.68 -36.56 8.87
C PHE A 423 -13.91 -36.00 9.59
N VAL A 424 -15.03 -35.82 8.89
CA VAL A 424 -16.31 -35.39 9.49
C VAL A 424 -16.83 -36.41 10.48
N ASP A 425 -16.61 -37.70 10.24
CA ASP A 425 -16.99 -38.75 11.19
C ASP A 425 -16.14 -38.75 12.46
N SER A 426 -14.90 -38.27 12.38
CA SER A 426 -14.00 -38.08 13.53
C SER A 426 -14.37 -36.91 14.46
N LEU A 427 -15.36 -36.08 14.09
CA LEU A 427 -15.79 -34.93 14.89
C LEU A 427 -16.65 -35.36 16.08
N SER A 428 -16.37 -34.78 17.23
CA SER A 428 -17.10 -35.03 18.48
C SER A 428 -18.39 -34.21 18.59
N ASP A 429 -18.41 -33.03 17.97
CA ASP A 429 -19.55 -32.12 18.00
C ASP A 429 -20.62 -32.57 17.00
N LYS A 430 -21.77 -32.95 17.53
CA LYS A 430 -22.90 -33.50 16.76
C LYS A 430 -23.49 -32.48 15.79
N ASP A 431 -23.48 -31.20 16.12
CA ASP A 431 -24.08 -30.15 15.29
C ASP A 431 -23.14 -29.76 14.15
N VAL A 432 -21.83 -29.66 14.42
CA VAL A 432 -20.80 -29.46 13.38
C VAL A 432 -20.77 -30.66 12.43
N LYS A 433 -20.81 -31.88 12.99
CA LYS A 433 -20.87 -33.13 12.20
C LYS A 433 -22.10 -33.19 11.31
N SER A 434 -23.27 -32.82 11.84
CA SER A 434 -24.51 -32.81 11.07
C SER A 434 -24.48 -31.73 9.98
N GLY A 435 -24.03 -30.52 10.30
CA GLY A 435 -23.91 -29.39 9.36
C GLY A 435 -22.94 -29.67 8.21
N ALA A 436 -21.78 -30.28 8.50
CA ALA A 436 -20.80 -30.67 7.49
C ALA A 436 -21.32 -31.77 6.56
N LYS A 437 -22.01 -32.79 7.11
CA LYS A 437 -22.63 -33.84 6.29
C LYS A 437 -23.76 -33.31 5.40
N LEU A 438 -24.53 -32.34 5.88
CA LEU A 438 -25.62 -31.70 5.11
C LEU A 438 -25.13 -30.89 3.90
N ILE A 439 -23.93 -30.32 3.94
CA ILE A 439 -23.37 -29.53 2.83
C ILE A 439 -22.86 -30.41 1.71
N VAL A 440 -22.38 -31.60 2.05
CA VAL A 440 -21.89 -32.55 1.06
C VAL A 440 -23.04 -33.39 0.47
N ALA A 441 -24.19 -33.44 1.16
CA ALA A 441 -25.37 -34.20 0.73
C ALA A 441 -25.91 -33.84 -0.68
N PRO A 442 -25.97 -32.57 -1.12
CA PRO A 442 -26.36 -32.23 -2.49
C PRO A 442 -25.31 -32.61 -3.54
N LEU A 443 -24.02 -32.54 -3.19
CA LEU A 443 -22.91 -32.88 -4.09
C LEU A 443 -22.87 -34.40 -4.35
N MET A 444 -23.14 -35.15 -3.28
CA MET A 444 -23.30 -36.61 -3.22
C MET A 444 -24.50 -37.14 -4.00
N ALA A 445 -25.57 -36.35 -4.12
CA ALA A 445 -26.78 -36.75 -4.84
C ALA A 445 -26.60 -36.78 -6.37
N SER A 446 -25.49 -36.24 -6.90
CA SER A 446 -25.22 -36.14 -8.33
C SER A 446 -24.56 -37.38 -8.97
N GLU A 447 -24.13 -38.40 -8.19
CA GLU A 447 -23.54 -39.64 -8.75
C GLU A 447 -23.93 -40.95 -8.04
N ALA A 448 -23.83 -42.04 -8.82
CA ALA A 448 -24.26 -43.41 -8.52
C ALA A 448 -23.34 -44.23 -7.58
N ASN A 449 -22.31 -43.62 -6.97
CA ASN A 449 -21.20 -44.35 -6.35
C ASN A 449 -21.20 -44.48 -4.81
N LEU A 450 -22.26 -44.04 -4.12
CA LEU A 450 -22.37 -44.24 -2.67
C LEU A 450 -22.72 -45.68 -2.32
N GLN A 451 -22.07 -46.23 -1.29
CA GLN A 451 -22.50 -47.49 -0.67
C GLN A 451 -23.87 -47.28 0.03
N GLU A 452 -24.68 -48.33 0.09
CA GLU A 452 -26.08 -48.28 0.55
C GLU A 452 -26.21 -47.68 1.97
N ASP A 453 -25.26 -48.03 2.83
CA ASP A 453 -25.08 -47.57 4.20
C ASP A 453 -24.74 -46.06 4.28
N GLN A 454 -23.90 -45.54 3.38
CA GLN A 454 -23.63 -44.10 3.28
C GLN A 454 -24.88 -43.33 2.80
N ARG A 455 -25.64 -43.90 1.85
CA ARG A 455 -26.92 -43.33 1.39
C ARG A 455 -27.95 -43.27 2.51
N ASN A 456 -28.09 -44.34 3.27
CA ASN A 456 -29.06 -44.43 4.37
C ASN A 456 -28.74 -43.47 5.50
N GLU A 457 -27.46 -43.27 5.81
CA GLU A 457 -27.02 -42.28 6.79
C GLU A 457 -27.30 -40.84 6.32
N LEU A 458 -27.07 -40.55 5.04
CA LEU A 458 -27.40 -39.24 4.45
C LEU A 458 -28.89 -38.91 4.56
N ILE A 459 -29.74 -39.90 4.24
CA ILE A 459 -31.21 -39.77 4.35
C ILE A 459 -31.61 -39.54 5.81
N ARG A 460 -31.05 -40.29 6.75
CA ARG A 460 -31.31 -40.09 8.19
C ARG A 460 -30.93 -38.69 8.67
N LEU A 461 -29.79 -38.16 8.24
CA LEU A 461 -29.32 -36.84 8.62
C LEU A 461 -30.21 -35.73 8.07
N VAL A 462 -30.59 -35.83 6.79
CA VAL A 462 -31.55 -34.92 6.16
C VAL A 462 -32.87 -34.89 6.92
N LEU A 463 -33.37 -36.07 7.33
CA LEU A 463 -34.61 -36.20 8.10
C LEU A 463 -34.48 -35.73 9.56
N ALA A 464 -33.27 -35.68 10.12
CA ALA A 464 -33.01 -35.28 11.50
C ALA A 464 -32.73 -33.78 11.69
N THR A 465 -32.57 -33.02 10.59
CA THR A 465 -32.24 -31.58 10.64
C THR A 465 -33.48 -30.75 10.95
N ARG A 466 -33.42 -29.84 11.94
CA ARG A 466 -34.55 -28.94 12.27
C ARG A 466 -34.78 -27.89 11.17
N THR A 467 -36.04 -27.49 11.04
CA THR A 467 -36.72 -26.97 9.84
C THR A 467 -36.38 -25.55 9.40
N ASP A 468 -35.66 -24.78 10.19
CA ASP A 468 -35.51 -23.34 9.93
C ASP A 468 -34.35 -23.04 8.95
N ASP A 469 -33.55 -24.06 8.60
CA ASP A 469 -32.36 -23.99 7.72
C ASP A 469 -32.53 -24.84 6.43
N VAL A 470 -33.76 -25.30 6.15
CA VAL A 470 -34.07 -26.43 5.24
C VAL A 470 -34.20 -26.06 3.75
N ASP A 471 -34.36 -24.79 3.39
CA ASP A 471 -34.97 -24.47 2.09
C ASP A 471 -34.08 -24.69 0.84
N ALA A 472 -32.76 -24.55 0.94
CA ALA A 472 -31.89 -24.64 -0.26
C ALA A 472 -31.35 -26.06 -0.54
N THR A 473 -31.13 -26.86 0.51
CA THR A 473 -30.42 -28.16 0.44
C THR A 473 -31.39 -29.31 0.25
N VAL A 474 -32.48 -29.34 1.01
CA VAL A 474 -33.55 -30.34 0.88
C VAL A 474 -34.31 -30.13 -0.43
N GLY A 475 -34.52 -28.89 -0.84
CA GLY A 475 -35.06 -28.56 -2.17
C GLY A 475 -34.26 -29.21 -3.30
N ARG A 476 -32.92 -29.18 -3.26
CA ARG A 476 -32.07 -29.83 -4.28
C ARG A 476 -32.12 -31.36 -4.25
N LEU A 477 -32.15 -31.97 -3.05
CA LEU A 477 -32.27 -33.42 -2.89
C LEU A 477 -33.61 -33.97 -3.38
N LEU A 478 -34.69 -33.22 -3.15
CA LEU A 478 -36.05 -33.54 -3.64
C LEU A 478 -36.21 -33.32 -5.16
N CYS A 479 -35.31 -32.56 -5.80
CA CYS A 479 -35.26 -32.44 -7.26
C CYS A 479 -34.65 -33.66 -7.97
N THR A 480 -34.01 -34.59 -7.25
CA THR A 480 -33.47 -35.82 -7.81
C THR A 480 -34.52 -36.94 -7.72
N PRO A 481 -35.06 -37.47 -8.84
CA PRO A 481 -36.25 -38.34 -8.82
C PRO A 481 -36.12 -39.55 -7.90
N ARG A 482 -34.93 -40.15 -7.84
CA ARG A 482 -34.64 -41.35 -7.05
C ARG A 482 -34.69 -41.14 -5.53
N TYR A 483 -34.36 -39.92 -5.06
CA TYR A 483 -34.40 -39.57 -3.64
C TYR A 483 -35.78 -39.01 -3.25
N ARG A 484 -36.41 -38.27 -4.17
CA ARG A 484 -37.79 -37.80 -4.06
C ARG A 484 -38.72 -38.96 -3.70
N ASP A 485 -38.77 -39.97 -4.56
CA ASP A 485 -39.79 -41.03 -4.43
C ASP A 485 -39.61 -41.81 -3.10
N ARG A 486 -38.37 -42.09 -2.69
CA ARG A 486 -38.06 -42.80 -1.44
C ARG A 486 -38.34 -41.97 -0.17
N ILE A 487 -38.06 -40.66 -0.17
CA ILE A 487 -38.36 -39.76 0.97
C ILE A 487 -39.87 -39.54 1.12
N PHE A 488 -40.61 -39.45 -0.01
CA PHE A 488 -42.06 -39.29 0.00
C PHE A 488 -42.80 -40.57 0.40
N ASP A 489 -42.28 -41.75 0.04
CA ASP A 489 -42.88 -43.04 0.38
C ASP A 489 -42.64 -43.44 1.85
N GLU A 490 -41.51 -43.03 2.45
CA GLU A 490 -41.12 -43.45 3.80
C GLU A 490 -41.58 -42.49 4.93
N ASN A 491 -42.12 -41.29 4.62
CA ASN A 491 -42.43 -40.30 5.68
C ASN A 491 -43.71 -39.47 5.44
N GLU A 492 -44.84 -40.02 5.86
CA GLU A 492 -46.18 -39.42 5.76
C GLU A 492 -46.30 -38.08 6.55
N ASN A 493 -45.55 -37.94 7.64
CA ASN A 493 -45.54 -36.73 8.46
C ASN A 493 -44.85 -35.55 7.76
N PHE A 494 -43.79 -35.81 6.99
CA PHE A 494 -43.10 -34.79 6.20
C PHE A 494 -44.01 -34.25 5.08
N ARG A 495 -44.74 -35.15 4.42
CA ARG A 495 -45.74 -34.80 3.39
C ARG A 495 -46.88 -33.96 3.97
N ALA A 496 -47.42 -34.34 5.13
CA ALA A 496 -48.50 -33.60 5.80
C ALA A 496 -48.04 -32.21 6.31
N HIS A 497 -46.76 -32.07 6.68
CA HIS A 497 -46.19 -30.81 7.15
C HIS A 497 -46.04 -29.78 6.01
N LEU A 498 -45.54 -30.19 4.84
CA LEU A 498 -45.42 -29.33 3.64
C LEU A 498 -46.78 -28.78 3.17
N ILE A 499 -47.85 -29.56 3.35
CA ILE A 499 -49.22 -29.16 3.04
C ILE A 499 -49.74 -28.12 4.05
N ARG A 500 -49.40 -28.25 5.34
CA ARG A 500 -49.87 -27.30 6.39
C ARG A 500 -49.19 -25.95 6.34
N CYS A 501 -47.93 -25.86 5.92
CA CYS A 501 -47.19 -24.60 5.90
C CYS A 501 -47.57 -23.67 4.73
N GLY A 502 -48.57 -24.02 3.90
CA GLY A 502 -48.95 -23.24 2.71
C GLY A 502 -47.92 -23.25 1.58
N GLN A 503 -46.73 -23.81 1.83
CA GLN A 503 -45.62 -23.91 0.88
C GLN A 503 -45.91 -24.84 -0.32
N PHE A 504 -46.96 -25.67 -0.26
CA PHE A 504 -47.38 -26.46 -1.42
C PHE A 504 -47.94 -25.59 -2.55
N GLY A 505 -48.39 -24.35 -2.29
CA GLY A 505 -48.79 -23.38 -3.31
C GLY A 505 -47.58 -22.77 -4.04
N ASP A 506 -46.55 -22.37 -3.29
CA ASP A 506 -45.29 -21.84 -3.85
C ASP A 506 -44.45 -22.93 -4.53
N PHE A 507 -44.42 -24.15 -4.00
CA PHE A 507 -43.87 -25.31 -4.69
C PHE A 507 -44.74 -25.68 -5.90
N GLY A 508 -46.07 -25.67 -5.73
CA GLY A 508 -47.14 -25.78 -6.74
C GLY A 508 -46.84 -25.03 -8.03
N ILE A 509 -46.42 -23.77 -7.88
CA ILE A 509 -46.15 -22.85 -8.97
C ILE A 509 -44.72 -23.01 -9.52
N ARG A 510 -43.74 -23.42 -8.70
CA ARG A 510 -42.43 -23.91 -9.21
C ARG A 510 -42.57 -25.15 -10.10
N PHE A 511 -43.58 -26.01 -9.87
CA PHE A 511 -43.84 -27.21 -10.70
C PHE A 511 -44.30 -26.88 -12.14
N HIS A 512 -44.87 -25.70 -12.41
CA HIS A 512 -45.26 -25.29 -13.78
C HIS A 512 -44.23 -24.41 -14.51
N LEU A 513 -43.26 -23.86 -13.77
CA LEU A 513 -42.19 -23.03 -14.32
C LEU A 513 -40.94 -23.81 -14.75
N GLU A 514 -40.93 -25.14 -14.60
CA GLU A 514 -39.78 -26.03 -14.80
C GLU A 514 -39.05 -25.86 -16.15
N PRO A 515 -39.72 -25.74 -17.32
CA PRO A 515 -39.01 -25.55 -18.59
C PRO A 515 -38.40 -24.15 -18.73
N VAL A 516 -38.98 -23.15 -18.09
CA VAL A 516 -38.56 -21.75 -18.21
C VAL A 516 -37.48 -21.43 -17.18
N TYR A 517 -37.59 -21.92 -15.94
CA TYR A 517 -36.58 -21.72 -14.90
C TYR A 517 -35.28 -22.49 -15.15
N GLN A 518 -35.36 -23.74 -15.65
CA GLN A 518 -34.15 -24.50 -16.02
C GLN A 518 -33.45 -23.92 -17.25
N ASN A 519 -34.21 -23.36 -18.20
CA ASN A 519 -33.60 -22.67 -19.32
C ASN A 519 -33.00 -21.33 -18.86
N ILE A 520 -33.76 -20.43 -18.24
CA ILE A 520 -33.30 -19.06 -17.94
C ILE A 520 -32.01 -18.99 -17.08
N PHE A 521 -31.81 -19.92 -16.14
CA PHE A 521 -30.71 -19.80 -15.16
C PHE A 521 -29.58 -20.83 -15.28
N TRP A 522 -29.76 -21.96 -15.99
CA TRP A 522 -28.89 -23.13 -15.82
C TRP A 522 -28.32 -23.76 -17.10
N ASN A 523 -28.56 -23.18 -18.29
CA ASN A 523 -28.11 -23.78 -19.56
C ASN A 523 -27.38 -22.78 -20.47
N GLU A 524 -26.23 -23.17 -21.04
CA GLU A 524 -25.54 -22.37 -22.07
C GLU A 524 -26.45 -22.05 -23.27
N LYS A 525 -27.40 -22.93 -23.60
CA LYS A 525 -28.43 -22.71 -24.64
C LYS A 525 -29.46 -21.62 -24.35
N ALA A 526 -29.66 -21.19 -23.11
CA ALA A 526 -30.58 -20.09 -22.85
C ALA A 526 -29.94 -18.72 -23.11
N THR A 527 -28.61 -18.64 -23.02
CA THR A 527 -27.88 -17.47 -23.48
C THR A 527 -28.17 -17.17 -24.95
N SER A 528 -28.42 -18.18 -25.80
CA SER A 528 -28.80 -17.95 -27.19
C SER A 528 -30.26 -17.49 -27.36
N ILE A 529 -31.17 -17.86 -26.46
CA ILE A 529 -32.54 -17.30 -26.42
C ILE A 529 -32.48 -15.80 -26.08
N PHE A 530 -31.58 -15.42 -25.18
CA PHE A 530 -31.35 -14.01 -24.80
C PHE A 530 -30.41 -13.26 -25.76
N GLN A 531 -29.63 -13.91 -26.63
CA GLN A 531 -28.87 -13.23 -27.68
C GLN A 531 -29.76 -12.78 -28.85
N ASP A 532 -30.97 -13.34 -28.95
CA ASP A 532 -31.98 -12.98 -29.93
C ASP A 532 -32.78 -11.75 -29.45
N ALA A 533 -32.69 -10.66 -30.21
CA ALA A 533 -33.37 -9.40 -29.92
C ALA A 533 -34.90 -9.55 -29.88
N ASP A 534 -35.48 -10.48 -30.65
CA ASP A 534 -36.93 -10.66 -30.74
C ASP A 534 -37.50 -11.41 -29.52
N ASN A 535 -36.79 -12.43 -29.04
CA ASN A 535 -37.16 -13.14 -27.80
C ASN A 535 -37.00 -12.24 -26.57
N SER A 536 -35.98 -11.38 -26.58
CA SER A 536 -35.74 -10.38 -25.55
C SER A 536 -36.88 -9.36 -25.52
N ARG A 537 -37.33 -8.90 -26.69
CA ARG A 537 -38.46 -8.00 -26.84
C ARG A 537 -39.76 -8.62 -26.35
N TRP A 538 -40.04 -9.86 -26.73
CA TRP A 538 -41.20 -10.62 -26.25
C TRP A 538 -41.18 -10.83 -24.73
N LEU A 539 -40.03 -11.18 -24.16
CA LEU A 539 -39.89 -11.35 -22.72
C LEU A 539 -40.23 -10.05 -21.97
N LEU A 540 -39.72 -8.92 -22.48
CA LEU A 540 -39.97 -7.62 -21.88
C LEU A 540 -41.40 -7.14 -22.12
N SER A 541 -41.94 -7.21 -23.33
CA SER A 541 -43.22 -6.57 -23.69
C SER A 541 -44.44 -7.42 -23.39
N GLU A 542 -44.32 -8.75 -23.40
CA GLU A 542 -45.46 -9.68 -23.25
C GLU A 542 -45.36 -10.50 -21.96
N TYR A 543 -44.18 -11.07 -21.68
CA TYR A 543 -44.04 -12.03 -20.58
C TYR A 543 -43.95 -11.36 -19.20
N LEU A 544 -43.01 -10.43 -19.00
CA LEU A 544 -42.84 -9.76 -17.72
C LEU A 544 -44.11 -9.00 -17.25
N PRO A 545 -44.86 -8.29 -18.12
CA PRO A 545 -46.11 -7.64 -17.74
C PRO A 545 -47.23 -8.63 -17.34
N SER A 546 -47.15 -9.89 -17.76
CA SER A 546 -48.10 -10.93 -17.36
C SER A 546 -47.82 -11.53 -15.97
N LEU A 547 -46.61 -11.33 -15.43
CA LEU A 547 -46.22 -11.85 -14.11
C LEU A 547 -46.87 -11.04 -12.98
N SER A 548 -47.14 -11.70 -11.85
CA SER A 548 -47.54 -11.00 -10.62
C SER A 548 -46.44 -10.03 -10.16
N PRO A 549 -46.77 -8.96 -9.43
CA PRO A 549 -45.78 -7.94 -9.03
C PRO A 549 -44.54 -8.53 -8.35
N THR A 550 -44.71 -9.46 -7.40
CA THR A 550 -43.60 -10.11 -6.69
C THR A 550 -42.73 -10.98 -7.59
N ILE A 551 -43.32 -11.76 -8.51
CA ILE A 551 -42.56 -12.63 -9.42
C ILE A 551 -41.86 -11.79 -10.48
N ARG A 552 -42.53 -10.75 -10.99
CA ARG A 552 -41.94 -9.76 -11.90
C ARG A 552 -40.71 -9.10 -11.27
N GLN A 553 -40.79 -8.74 -9.99
CA GLN A 553 -39.68 -8.16 -9.24
C GLN A 553 -38.49 -9.13 -9.12
N ILE A 554 -38.73 -10.39 -8.75
CA ILE A 554 -37.66 -11.40 -8.64
C ILE A 554 -37.02 -11.64 -10.02
N ALA A 555 -37.84 -11.73 -11.08
CA ALA A 555 -37.37 -11.91 -12.45
C ALA A 555 -36.52 -10.72 -12.92
N LEU A 556 -37.00 -9.48 -12.71
CA LEU A 556 -36.27 -8.26 -13.04
C LEU A 556 -34.96 -8.14 -12.24
N GLY A 557 -35.01 -8.38 -10.94
CA GLY A 557 -33.82 -8.38 -10.09
C GLY A 557 -32.79 -9.41 -10.55
N ALA A 558 -33.24 -10.60 -10.93
CA ALA A 558 -32.35 -11.66 -11.40
C ALA A 558 -31.79 -11.40 -12.82
N LEU A 559 -32.57 -10.77 -13.71
CA LEU A 559 -32.11 -10.30 -15.01
C LEU A 559 -31.03 -9.20 -14.87
N CYS A 560 -31.25 -8.22 -13.99
CA CYS A 560 -30.27 -7.18 -13.69
C CYS A 560 -29.00 -7.72 -12.99
N ASN A 561 -29.14 -8.80 -12.19
CA ASN A 561 -28.01 -9.51 -11.56
C ASN A 561 -27.19 -10.35 -12.55
N SER A 562 -27.72 -10.69 -13.72
CA SER A 562 -27.10 -11.68 -14.58
C SER A 562 -25.90 -11.08 -15.33
N PRO A 563 -24.67 -11.57 -15.09
CA PRO A 563 -23.46 -11.06 -15.73
C PRO A 563 -23.41 -11.34 -17.24
N ARG A 564 -24.32 -12.18 -17.75
CA ARG A 564 -24.46 -12.53 -19.18
C ARG A 564 -25.56 -11.73 -19.88
N VAL A 565 -26.64 -11.37 -19.18
CA VAL A 565 -27.77 -10.63 -19.76
C VAL A 565 -27.38 -9.15 -19.96
N VAL A 566 -26.84 -8.51 -18.92
CA VAL A 566 -26.47 -7.09 -18.94
C VAL A 566 -25.50 -6.68 -20.08
N PRO A 567 -24.40 -7.41 -20.39
CA PRO A 567 -23.49 -7.02 -21.47
C PRO A 567 -24.04 -7.36 -22.87
N THR A 568 -24.88 -8.40 -22.97
CA THR A 568 -25.50 -8.79 -24.25
C THR A 568 -26.64 -7.83 -24.61
N TRP A 569 -27.28 -7.24 -23.60
CA TRP A 569 -28.41 -6.32 -23.73
C TRP A 569 -28.06 -4.86 -23.47
N GLY A 570 -26.82 -4.54 -23.12
CA GLY A 570 -26.36 -3.25 -22.56
C GLY A 570 -26.39 -2.05 -23.50
N GLY A 571 -27.28 -2.02 -24.49
CA GLY A 571 -27.56 -0.83 -25.29
C GLY A 571 -28.66 0.05 -24.67
N LYS A 572 -28.63 1.34 -25.01
CA LYS A 572 -29.63 2.36 -24.63
C LYS A 572 -31.10 1.91 -24.74
N PRO A 573 -31.53 1.14 -25.78
CA PRO A 573 -32.94 0.76 -25.93
C PRO A 573 -33.45 -0.22 -24.87
N PHE A 574 -32.58 -1.10 -24.36
CA PHE A 574 -32.98 -2.14 -23.41
C PHE A 574 -33.29 -1.56 -22.04
N MET A 575 -32.40 -0.73 -21.50
CA MET A 575 -32.59 -0.09 -20.20
C MET A 575 -33.78 0.89 -20.23
N ALA A 576 -33.99 1.59 -21.35
CA ALA A 576 -35.18 2.40 -21.56
C ALA A 576 -36.48 1.55 -21.57
N SER A 577 -36.46 0.37 -22.20
CA SER A 577 -37.61 -0.54 -22.22
C SER A 577 -37.88 -1.17 -20.86
N LEU A 578 -36.83 -1.56 -20.12
CA LEU A 578 -36.94 -2.14 -18.78
C LEU A 578 -37.51 -1.11 -17.79
N LEU A 579 -37.13 0.17 -17.91
CA LEU A 579 -37.73 1.26 -17.15
C LEU A 579 -39.16 1.57 -17.58
N ALA A 580 -39.46 1.61 -18.88
CA ALA A 580 -40.83 1.81 -19.37
C ALA A 580 -41.79 0.72 -18.86
N LEU A 581 -41.28 -0.49 -18.63
CA LEU A 581 -42.01 -1.59 -18.01
C LEU A 581 -42.28 -1.41 -16.51
N VAL A 582 -41.44 -0.63 -15.85
CA VAL A 582 -41.47 -0.34 -14.42
C VAL A 582 -42.22 0.97 -14.13
N ASP A 583 -42.46 1.80 -15.15
CA ASP A 583 -43.18 3.09 -15.06
C ASP A 583 -44.71 2.93 -14.97
N ASP A 584 -45.23 1.70 -14.97
CA ASP A 584 -46.61 1.42 -14.61
C ASP A 584 -46.83 1.79 -13.13
N GLN A 585 -47.54 2.90 -12.90
CA GLN A 585 -47.62 3.64 -11.62
C GLN A 585 -48.16 2.85 -10.42
N SER A 586 -48.56 1.59 -10.61
CA SER A 586 -49.17 0.77 -9.57
C SER A 586 -48.23 0.33 -8.43
N ASP A 587 -46.89 0.39 -8.59
CA ASP A 587 -45.96 -0.08 -7.55
C ASP A 587 -44.63 0.69 -7.47
N ALA A 588 -44.65 1.79 -6.71
CA ALA A 588 -43.48 2.63 -6.45
C ALA A 588 -42.34 1.88 -5.72
N ASP A 589 -42.67 0.84 -4.93
CA ASP A 589 -41.70 0.05 -4.18
C ASP A 589 -40.97 -0.94 -5.10
N ILE A 590 -41.66 -1.56 -6.06
CA ILE A 590 -41.01 -2.36 -7.11
C ILE A 590 -40.12 -1.50 -7.99
N ARG A 591 -40.59 -0.31 -8.37
CA ARG A 591 -39.80 0.66 -9.13
C ARG A 591 -38.51 1.03 -8.41
N ALA A 592 -38.63 1.35 -7.12
CA ALA A 592 -37.50 1.62 -6.26
C ALA A 592 -36.51 0.48 -6.14
N ARG A 593 -36.99 -0.74 -5.90
CA ARG A 593 -36.14 -1.91 -5.74
C ARG A 593 -35.46 -2.31 -7.05
N THR A 594 -36.13 -2.14 -8.18
CA THR A 594 -35.58 -2.44 -9.51
C THR A 594 -34.51 -1.43 -9.89
N VAL A 595 -34.75 -0.14 -9.64
CA VAL A 595 -33.74 0.92 -9.81
C VAL A 595 -32.57 0.67 -8.87
N ALA A 596 -32.81 0.50 -7.56
CA ALA A 596 -31.76 0.24 -6.57
C ALA A 596 -30.95 -1.02 -6.88
N ALA A 597 -31.58 -2.10 -7.35
CA ALA A 597 -30.89 -3.29 -7.81
C ALA A 597 -29.99 -2.96 -9.00
N SER A 598 -30.53 -2.32 -10.04
CA SER A 598 -29.77 -1.93 -11.24
C SER A 598 -28.56 -1.05 -10.93
N LEU A 599 -28.68 -0.18 -9.93
CA LEU A 599 -27.62 0.73 -9.46
C LEU A 599 -26.51 0.03 -8.67
N ARG A 600 -26.75 -1.14 -8.09
CA ARG A 600 -25.74 -1.87 -7.31
C ARG A 600 -24.68 -2.58 -8.19
N TYR A 601 -24.87 -2.66 -9.50
CA TYR A 601 -23.94 -3.37 -10.38
C TYR A 601 -22.90 -2.45 -11.00
N ALA A 602 -21.63 -2.90 -10.98
CA ALA A 602 -20.47 -2.20 -11.53
C ALA A 602 -20.56 -1.84 -13.04
N ARG A 603 -21.55 -2.39 -13.76
CA ARG A 603 -21.77 -2.10 -15.18
C ARG A 603 -22.76 -0.96 -15.43
N PHE A 604 -23.43 -0.47 -14.39
CA PHE A 604 -24.20 0.77 -14.46
C PHE A 604 -23.27 1.97 -14.74
N ASP A 605 -22.05 1.92 -14.23
CA ASP A 605 -21.04 2.96 -14.47
C ASP A 605 -20.72 3.10 -15.97
N ASN A 606 -20.58 1.98 -16.69
CA ASN A 606 -20.39 1.98 -18.14
C ASN A 606 -21.58 2.59 -18.92
N LEU A 607 -22.81 2.40 -18.43
CA LEU A 607 -24.01 2.97 -19.03
C LEU A 607 -24.08 4.49 -18.86
N LEU A 608 -23.64 4.99 -17.70
CA LEU A 608 -23.53 6.44 -17.46
C LEU A 608 -22.42 7.06 -18.32
N ASP A 609 -21.34 6.33 -18.58
CA ASP A 609 -20.24 6.79 -19.45
C ASP A 609 -20.67 6.90 -20.92
N ASP A 610 -21.51 5.98 -21.41
CA ASP A 610 -21.94 5.94 -22.82
C ASP A 610 -22.99 7.00 -23.19
N ASP A 611 -23.84 7.43 -22.24
CA ASP A 611 -24.81 8.50 -22.45
C ASP A 611 -25.33 9.11 -21.14
N PRO A 612 -24.69 10.18 -20.64
CA PRO A 612 -25.13 10.80 -19.40
C PRO A 612 -26.47 11.54 -19.53
N LYS A 613 -27.04 11.68 -20.75
CA LYS A 613 -28.37 12.28 -20.99
C LYS A 613 -29.52 11.30 -20.83
N LEU A 614 -29.27 10.04 -20.46
CA LEU A 614 -30.34 9.06 -20.28
C LEU A 614 -31.40 9.56 -19.27
N PRO A 615 -32.67 9.12 -19.39
CA PRO A 615 -33.75 9.48 -18.46
C PRO A 615 -33.47 9.19 -16.98
N PHE A 616 -32.46 8.37 -16.69
CA PHE A 616 -31.93 8.14 -15.34
C PHE A 616 -31.54 9.45 -14.67
N ALA A 617 -31.18 10.47 -15.45
CA ALA A 617 -30.58 11.66 -14.92
C ALA A 617 -31.45 12.49 -13.98
N THR A 618 -32.77 12.27 -14.01
CA THR A 618 -33.71 12.94 -13.10
C THR A 618 -34.24 12.03 -11.99
N LEU A 619 -33.81 10.76 -11.91
CA LEU A 619 -34.34 9.81 -10.90
C LEU A 619 -34.05 10.26 -9.47
N PHE A 620 -32.97 11.00 -9.22
CA PHE A 620 -32.72 11.59 -7.89
C PHE A 620 -33.83 12.57 -7.47
N ARG A 621 -34.55 13.17 -8.43
CA ARG A 621 -35.69 14.08 -8.18
C ARG A 621 -37.00 13.35 -7.94
N ASP A 622 -37.06 12.06 -8.23
CA ASP A 622 -38.28 11.30 -8.15
C ASP A 622 -38.65 11.00 -6.69
N LYS A 623 -39.55 11.82 -6.15
CA LYS A 623 -40.03 11.70 -4.77
C LYS A 623 -40.87 10.44 -4.52
N THR A 624 -41.23 9.69 -5.55
CA THR A 624 -41.90 8.39 -5.38
C THR A 624 -40.92 7.27 -5.03
N LEU A 625 -39.61 7.49 -5.25
CA LEU A 625 -38.58 6.56 -4.82
C LEU A 625 -38.30 6.72 -3.31
N PRO A 626 -38.15 5.62 -2.55
CA PRO A 626 -37.62 5.62 -1.20
C PRO A 626 -36.29 6.35 -1.12
N ASP A 627 -36.11 7.07 -0.02
CA ASP A 627 -34.92 7.87 0.25
C ASP A 627 -33.62 7.04 0.20
N THR A 628 -33.66 5.77 0.59
CA THR A 628 -32.51 4.85 0.47
C THR A 628 -32.13 4.55 -0.98
N ALA A 629 -33.10 4.45 -1.89
CA ALA A 629 -32.83 4.21 -3.31
C ALA A 629 -32.25 5.47 -3.97
N ARG A 630 -32.81 6.64 -3.63
CA ARG A 630 -32.31 7.95 -4.09
C ARG A 630 -30.90 8.22 -3.57
N ALA A 631 -30.60 7.87 -2.32
CA ALA A 631 -29.27 7.96 -1.74
C ALA A 631 -28.24 7.09 -2.48
N ILE A 632 -28.55 5.81 -2.72
CA ILE A 632 -27.68 4.91 -3.51
C ILE A 632 -27.40 5.50 -4.90
N PHE A 633 -28.43 6.08 -5.52
CA PHE A 633 -28.30 6.72 -6.83
C PHE A 633 -27.37 7.93 -6.80
N ILE A 634 -27.50 8.78 -5.79
CA ILE A 634 -26.65 9.95 -5.58
C ILE A 634 -25.19 9.53 -5.40
N THR A 635 -24.92 8.52 -4.56
CA THR A 635 -23.57 7.99 -4.38
C THR A 635 -22.97 7.52 -5.70
N LYS A 636 -23.73 6.75 -6.49
CA LYS A 636 -23.29 6.26 -7.80
C LYS A 636 -23.03 7.37 -8.82
N ILE A 637 -23.90 8.39 -8.85
CA ILE A 637 -23.67 9.58 -9.67
C ILE A 637 -22.35 10.25 -9.29
N THR A 638 -22.05 10.38 -8.00
CA THR A 638 -20.82 11.06 -7.57
C THR A 638 -19.55 10.24 -7.70
N ASP A 639 -19.69 8.91 -7.83
CA ASP A 639 -18.58 8.01 -8.16
C ASP A 639 -18.22 8.05 -9.65
N ASN A 640 -19.16 8.45 -10.51
CA ASN A 640 -18.95 8.52 -11.95
C ASN A 640 -18.53 9.93 -12.41
N GLN A 641 -17.26 10.07 -12.82
CA GLN A 641 -16.70 11.36 -13.25
C GLN A 641 -17.32 11.89 -14.55
N SER A 642 -17.66 11.02 -15.51
CA SER A 642 -18.29 11.38 -16.78
C SER A 642 -19.66 12.02 -16.55
N TYR A 643 -20.41 11.46 -15.60
CA TYR A 643 -21.73 11.96 -15.24
C TYR A 643 -21.65 13.27 -14.45
N LEU A 644 -20.68 13.43 -13.55
CA LEU A 644 -20.44 14.71 -12.88
C LEU A 644 -20.07 15.81 -13.88
N GLU A 645 -19.25 15.49 -14.90
CA GLU A 645 -18.91 16.43 -15.97
C GLU A 645 -20.15 16.82 -16.79
N TRP A 646 -21.02 15.87 -17.09
CA TRP A 646 -22.32 16.16 -17.71
C TRP A 646 -23.20 17.03 -16.81
N LEU A 647 -23.29 16.73 -15.50
CA LEU A 647 -24.07 17.51 -14.55
C LEU A 647 -23.59 18.97 -14.54
N ARG A 648 -22.27 19.22 -14.54
CA ARG A 648 -21.69 20.58 -14.61
C ARG A 648 -22.25 21.39 -15.78
N GLN A 649 -22.35 20.74 -16.95
CA GLN A 649 -22.81 21.33 -18.20
C GLN A 649 -24.36 21.36 -18.34
N SER A 650 -25.08 20.61 -17.49
CA SER A 650 -26.54 20.51 -17.51
C SER A 650 -27.22 21.59 -16.66
N ASP A 651 -28.50 21.86 -16.96
CA ASP A 651 -29.42 22.60 -16.09
C ASP A 651 -29.89 21.79 -14.87
N GLN A 652 -29.43 20.54 -14.73
CA GLN A 652 -29.81 19.64 -13.66
C GLN A 652 -28.94 19.75 -12.41
N ALA A 653 -27.78 20.40 -12.51
CA ALA A 653 -26.80 20.52 -11.42
C ALA A 653 -27.41 21.07 -10.12
N ASP A 654 -28.18 22.16 -10.19
CA ASP A 654 -28.69 22.83 -8.99
C ASP A 654 -29.66 21.93 -8.23
N ALA A 655 -30.57 21.25 -8.92
CA ALA A 655 -31.47 20.33 -8.25
C ALA A 655 -30.76 19.07 -7.76
N PHE A 656 -29.68 18.64 -8.42
CA PHE A 656 -28.84 17.55 -7.92
C PHE A 656 -28.24 17.96 -6.58
N ILE A 657 -27.60 19.13 -6.52
CA ILE A 657 -27.05 19.70 -5.29
C ILE A 657 -28.13 19.83 -4.21
N ASP A 658 -29.29 20.41 -4.53
CA ASP A 658 -30.41 20.56 -3.57
C ASP A 658 -30.86 19.20 -3.02
N THR A 659 -30.84 18.18 -3.88
CA THR A 659 -31.19 16.81 -3.47
C THR A 659 -30.15 16.24 -2.54
N VAL A 660 -28.85 16.34 -2.86
CA VAL A 660 -27.77 15.88 -1.98
C VAL A 660 -27.81 16.63 -0.63
N GLU A 661 -28.04 17.95 -0.64
CA GLU A 661 -28.20 18.78 0.54
C GLU A 661 -29.39 18.36 1.40
N HIS A 662 -30.51 17.97 0.79
CA HIS A 662 -31.65 17.41 1.50
C HIS A 662 -31.28 16.13 2.25
N PHE A 663 -30.54 15.22 1.59
CA PHE A 663 -30.12 13.96 2.20
C PHE A 663 -29.08 14.14 3.30
N PHE A 664 -28.23 15.17 3.26
CA PHE A 664 -27.31 15.47 4.37
C PHE A 664 -28.01 15.81 5.70
N ARG A 665 -29.29 16.19 5.64
CA ARG A 665 -30.10 16.45 6.83
C ARG A 665 -30.74 15.19 7.41
N MET A 666 -30.61 14.05 6.72
CA MET A 666 -31.16 12.78 7.19
C MET A 666 -30.08 12.02 7.98
N PRO A 667 -30.34 11.64 9.25
CA PRO A 667 -29.33 10.99 10.10
C PRO A 667 -29.00 9.55 9.68
N ASP A 668 -29.92 8.86 8.99
CA ASP A 668 -29.82 7.41 8.72
C ASP A 668 -29.22 7.06 7.34
N ILE A 669 -28.79 8.06 6.57
CA ILE A 669 -28.27 7.86 5.22
C ILE A 669 -26.80 8.23 5.20
N ASP A 670 -25.96 7.20 5.09
CA ASP A 670 -24.51 7.33 5.00
C ASP A 670 -24.08 7.90 3.65
N LEU A 671 -24.27 9.21 3.49
CA LEU A 671 -23.67 10.00 2.42
C LEU A 671 -22.27 10.50 2.83
N MET A 672 -21.61 9.90 3.82
CA MET A 672 -20.32 10.38 4.31
C MET A 672 -19.25 10.30 3.23
N GLU A 673 -19.31 9.27 2.37
CA GLU A 673 -18.39 9.11 1.24
C GLU A 673 -18.54 10.20 0.17
N LEU A 674 -19.74 10.79 0.02
CA LEU A 674 -20.02 11.81 -1.00
C LEU A 674 -19.25 13.10 -0.75
N ASN A 675 -19.11 13.51 0.51
CA ASN A 675 -18.34 14.68 0.89
C ASN A 675 -16.84 14.52 0.60
N ALA A 676 -16.36 13.29 0.42
CA ALA A 676 -14.96 13.01 0.09
C ALA A 676 -14.69 12.97 -1.42
N LYS A 677 -15.71 12.96 -2.28
CA LYS A 677 -15.53 12.84 -3.73
C LYS A 677 -15.19 14.20 -4.36
N GLN A 678 -13.98 14.27 -4.91
CA GLN A 678 -13.43 15.46 -5.57
C GLN A 678 -14.39 16.09 -6.59
N GLY A 679 -15.04 15.25 -7.41
CA GLY A 679 -15.88 15.75 -8.50
C GLY A 679 -17.13 16.51 -8.02
N TYR A 680 -17.70 16.12 -6.87
CA TYR A 680 -18.86 16.80 -6.27
C TYR A 680 -18.47 18.14 -5.63
N VAL A 681 -17.33 18.20 -4.94
CA VAL A 681 -16.79 19.46 -4.38
C VAL A 681 -16.54 20.48 -5.50
N GLN A 682 -15.96 20.03 -6.60
CA GLN A 682 -15.75 20.87 -7.78
C GLN A 682 -17.08 21.40 -8.35
N LEU A 683 -18.12 20.56 -8.41
CA LEU A 683 -19.46 20.97 -8.82
C LEU A 683 -20.05 22.04 -7.88
N LEU A 684 -19.87 21.89 -6.56
CA LEU A 684 -20.30 22.90 -5.57
C LEU A 684 -19.57 24.24 -5.74
N ILE A 685 -18.27 24.21 -6.02
CA ILE A 685 -17.47 25.42 -6.29
C ILE A 685 -17.99 26.13 -7.53
N GLU A 686 -18.17 25.41 -8.64
CA GLU A 686 -18.60 25.97 -9.93
C GLU A 686 -20.01 26.56 -9.88
N LYS A 687 -20.91 25.95 -9.10
CA LYS A 687 -22.27 26.45 -8.90
C LYS A 687 -22.39 27.48 -7.76
N ASN A 688 -21.27 27.88 -7.15
CA ASN A 688 -21.23 28.83 -6.02
C ASN A 688 -22.12 28.38 -4.84
N ARG A 689 -22.14 27.07 -4.56
CA ARG A 689 -22.93 26.39 -3.50
C ARG A 689 -22.08 25.93 -2.32
N MET A 690 -20.83 26.38 -2.23
CA MET A 690 -19.95 26.06 -1.09
C MET A 690 -20.51 26.57 0.25
N GLU A 691 -21.21 27.71 0.24
CA GLU A 691 -21.76 28.29 1.48
C GLU A 691 -22.87 27.42 2.08
N SER A 692 -23.80 26.93 1.26
CA SER A 692 -24.87 26.02 1.72
C SER A 692 -24.31 24.70 2.19
N TRP A 693 -23.25 24.20 1.55
CA TRP A 693 -22.52 23.02 1.99
C TRP A 693 -21.90 23.21 3.38
N PHE A 694 -21.21 24.32 3.65
CA PHE A 694 -20.66 24.61 4.98
C PHE A 694 -21.74 24.72 6.05
N ILE A 695 -22.90 25.35 5.75
CA ILE A 695 -24.04 25.39 6.68
C ILE A 695 -24.51 23.98 7.04
N ASN A 696 -24.60 23.08 6.06
CA ASN A 696 -25.03 21.71 6.31
C ASN A 696 -24.00 20.93 7.15
N LEU A 697 -22.69 21.16 6.95
CA LEU A 697 -21.64 20.58 7.80
C LEU A 697 -21.73 21.08 9.26
N GLU A 698 -22.08 22.34 9.47
CA GLU A 698 -22.24 22.90 10.82
C GLU A 698 -23.40 22.23 11.60
N GLN A 699 -24.43 21.77 10.88
CA GLN A 699 -25.67 21.22 11.47
C GLN A 699 -25.64 19.71 11.76
N ASN A 700 -24.68 18.97 11.21
CA ASN A 700 -24.60 17.51 11.34
C ASN A 700 -23.19 17.07 11.75
N GLU A 701 -23.00 16.61 12.99
CA GLU A 701 -21.68 16.22 13.54
C GLU A 701 -20.97 15.14 12.72
N SER A 702 -21.71 14.18 12.17
CA SER A 702 -21.12 13.14 11.34
C SER A 702 -20.66 13.68 9.98
N ALA A 703 -21.47 14.56 9.37
CA ALA A 703 -21.08 15.27 8.15
C ALA A 703 -19.87 16.17 8.40
N LYS A 704 -19.84 16.87 9.55
CA LYS A 704 -18.77 17.77 9.99
C LYS A 704 -17.41 17.08 10.00
N THR A 705 -17.29 15.96 10.71
CA THR A 705 -16.03 15.22 10.85
C THR A 705 -15.50 14.78 9.48
N ASN A 706 -16.35 14.21 8.63
CA ASN A 706 -15.94 13.76 7.29
C ASN A 706 -15.65 14.92 6.33
N GLY A 707 -16.43 16.00 6.40
CA GLY A 707 -16.18 17.24 5.66
C GLY A 707 -14.83 17.83 6.03
N LEU A 708 -14.47 17.80 7.32
CA LEU A 708 -13.15 18.23 7.80
C LEU A 708 -12.03 17.30 7.35
N VAL A 709 -12.23 15.97 7.34
CA VAL A 709 -11.25 15.02 6.77
C VAL A 709 -10.99 15.34 5.30
N MET A 710 -12.04 15.58 4.50
CA MET A 710 -11.87 15.94 3.09
C MET A 710 -11.18 17.29 2.93
N LEU A 711 -11.68 18.34 3.60
CA LEU A 711 -11.10 19.68 3.54
C LEU A 711 -9.61 19.65 3.83
N THR A 712 -9.20 18.85 4.81
CA THR A 712 -7.80 18.76 5.24
C THR A 712 -6.96 17.89 4.31
N ALA A 713 -7.44 16.69 3.94
CA ALA A 713 -6.69 15.77 3.08
C ALA A 713 -6.61 16.22 1.62
N LYS A 714 -7.54 17.08 1.17
CA LYS A 714 -7.76 17.44 -0.23
C LYS A 714 -7.82 18.95 -0.47
N THR A 715 -7.24 19.72 0.45
CA THR A 715 -7.04 21.18 0.41
C THR A 715 -6.54 21.71 -0.94
N ASP A 716 -5.70 20.95 -1.66
CA ASP A 716 -5.16 21.34 -2.96
C ASP A 716 -6.23 21.47 -4.07
N PHE A 717 -7.44 20.93 -3.87
CA PHE A 717 -8.55 21.04 -4.80
C PHE A 717 -9.28 22.37 -4.74
N PHE A 718 -9.19 23.08 -3.62
CA PHE A 718 -9.83 24.37 -3.51
C PHE A 718 -8.97 25.43 -4.19
N SER A 719 -9.60 26.28 -5.00
CA SER A 719 -8.92 27.48 -5.49
C SER A 719 -8.56 28.36 -4.28
N LEU A 720 -7.47 29.14 -4.41
CA LEU A 720 -7.07 30.09 -3.36
C LEU A 720 -8.21 31.06 -3.02
N GLU A 721 -9.05 31.44 -3.99
CA GLU A 721 -10.21 32.30 -3.77
C GLU A 721 -11.29 31.65 -2.91
N VAL A 722 -11.58 30.35 -3.13
CA VAL A 722 -12.56 29.61 -2.32
C VAL A 722 -12.06 29.42 -0.90
N LEU A 723 -10.79 29.06 -0.72
CA LEU A 723 -10.16 28.97 0.60
C LEU A 723 -10.16 30.31 1.32
N GLU A 724 -9.84 31.39 0.60
CA GLU A 724 -9.84 32.74 1.15
C GLU A 724 -11.23 33.15 1.65
N LYS A 725 -12.26 32.99 0.81
CA LYS A 725 -13.64 33.37 1.14
C LYS A 725 -14.20 32.59 2.34
N ASN A 726 -13.78 31.34 2.52
CA ASN A 726 -14.32 30.44 3.55
C ASN A 726 -13.37 30.20 4.73
N TRP A 727 -12.23 30.89 4.78
CA TRP A 727 -11.14 30.65 5.72
C TRP A 727 -11.61 30.60 7.18
N ASN A 728 -12.24 31.68 7.64
CA ASN A 728 -12.69 31.81 9.03
C ASN A 728 -13.75 30.76 9.38
N ARG A 729 -14.55 30.34 8.39
CA ARG A 729 -15.60 29.34 8.56
C ARG A 729 -15.01 27.94 8.71
N ILE A 730 -13.99 27.60 7.92
CA ILE A 730 -13.24 26.35 8.06
C ILE A 730 -12.57 26.29 9.44
N LEU A 731 -11.92 27.37 9.88
CA LEU A 731 -11.35 27.43 11.23
C LEU A 731 -12.41 27.30 12.33
N SER A 732 -13.56 27.96 12.17
CA SER A 732 -14.69 27.83 13.09
C SER A 732 -15.20 26.39 13.15
N LEU A 733 -15.34 25.72 12.01
CA LEU A 733 -15.73 24.32 11.92
C LEU A 733 -14.75 23.40 12.65
N ILE A 734 -13.44 23.55 12.38
CA ILE A 734 -12.39 22.79 13.07
C ILE A 734 -12.49 23.03 14.58
N SER A 735 -12.70 24.27 15.02
CA SER A 735 -12.80 24.60 16.45
C SER A 735 -13.97 23.94 17.16
N THR A 736 -15.03 23.57 16.43
CA THR A 736 -16.20 22.88 16.99
C THR A 736 -16.01 21.38 17.18
N VAL A 737 -14.91 20.79 16.71
CA VAL A 737 -14.60 19.37 16.94
C VAL A 737 -14.31 19.13 18.42
N GLU A 738 -15.15 18.36 19.11
CA GLU A 738 -15.07 18.17 20.56
C GLU A 738 -13.75 17.54 21.02
N GLU A 739 -13.27 16.50 20.32
CA GLU A 739 -12.04 15.79 20.70
C GLU A 739 -10.77 16.62 20.38
N PRO A 740 -9.97 17.03 21.39
CA PRO A 740 -8.81 17.90 21.18
C PRO A 740 -7.75 17.33 20.23
N ASN A 741 -7.55 16.00 20.26
CA ASN A 741 -6.60 15.32 19.38
C ASN A 741 -7.05 15.36 17.91
N GLN A 742 -8.34 15.12 17.65
CA GLN A 742 -8.89 15.19 16.29
C GLN A 742 -8.90 16.64 15.78
N ARG A 743 -9.34 17.59 16.63
CA ARG A 743 -9.29 19.02 16.33
C ARG A 743 -7.88 19.44 15.89
N GLY A 744 -6.87 19.03 16.64
CA GLY A 744 -5.48 19.32 16.33
C GLY A 744 -4.98 18.67 15.04
N LYS A 745 -5.37 17.41 14.76
CA LYS A 745 -5.06 16.74 13.49
C LYS A 745 -5.66 17.47 12.29
N TYR A 746 -6.94 17.88 12.38
CA TYR A 746 -7.58 18.63 11.31
C TYR A 746 -6.98 20.01 11.12
N LEU A 747 -6.68 20.70 12.22
CA LEU A 747 -5.99 21.98 12.16
C LEU A 747 -4.62 21.84 11.49
N ALA A 748 -3.82 20.85 11.88
CA ALA A 748 -2.52 20.57 11.28
C ALA A 748 -2.64 20.27 9.78
N ALA A 749 -3.48 19.33 9.39
CA ALA A 749 -3.62 18.98 7.99
C ALA A 749 -4.17 20.13 7.13
N PHE A 750 -5.05 20.99 7.66
CA PHE A 750 -5.51 22.19 6.96
C PHE A 750 -4.39 23.23 6.77
N LEU A 751 -3.70 23.58 7.87
CA LEU A 751 -2.70 24.64 7.89
C LEU A 751 -1.44 24.27 7.09
N LEU A 752 -1.09 22.98 7.05
CA LEU A 752 0.11 22.46 6.38
C LEU A 752 -0.12 22.08 4.93
N SER A 753 -1.34 22.21 4.44
CA SER A 753 -1.58 22.05 3.02
C SER A 753 -0.85 23.10 2.19
N HIS A 754 -0.39 22.70 1.01
CA HIS A 754 0.38 23.58 0.14
C HIS A 754 -0.40 24.85 -0.22
N ARG A 755 -1.70 24.73 -0.49
CA ARG A 755 -2.58 25.88 -0.77
C ARG A 755 -2.81 26.80 0.41
N SER A 756 -3.00 26.28 1.63
CA SER A 756 -3.10 27.14 2.82
C SER A 756 -1.80 27.91 3.06
N LEU A 757 -0.65 27.25 2.92
CA LEU A 757 0.66 27.90 3.05
C LEU A 757 0.87 28.97 1.98
N GLN A 758 0.49 28.71 0.73
CA GLN A 758 0.50 29.72 -0.34
C GLN A 758 -0.37 30.93 0.01
N LEU A 759 -1.57 30.71 0.57
CA LEU A 759 -2.46 31.80 1.00
C LEU A 759 -1.84 32.62 2.14
N TYR A 760 -1.22 31.96 3.11
CA TYR A 760 -0.49 32.63 4.20
C TYR A 760 0.68 33.47 3.71
N GLN A 761 1.45 32.95 2.74
CA GLN A 761 2.54 33.68 2.10
C GLN A 761 2.02 34.89 1.32
N GLN A 762 0.98 34.72 0.49
CA GLN A 762 0.40 35.80 -0.32
C GLN A 762 -0.18 36.94 0.53
N LYS A 763 -0.84 36.60 1.65
CA LYS A 763 -1.51 37.59 2.51
C LYS A 763 -0.61 38.14 3.62
N ARG A 764 0.65 37.69 3.72
CA ARG A 764 1.58 38.02 4.83
C ARG A 764 0.97 37.73 6.22
N ARG A 765 0.15 36.67 6.32
CA ARG A 765 -0.57 36.29 7.57
C ARG A 765 0.17 35.22 8.39
N ILE A 766 1.44 34.93 8.08
CA ILE A 766 2.25 33.94 8.82
C ILE A 766 2.25 34.24 10.34
N GLY A 767 2.25 35.52 10.74
CA GLY A 767 2.16 35.87 12.16
C GLY A 767 0.84 35.46 12.83
N GLU A 768 -0.26 35.39 12.09
CA GLU A 768 -1.55 34.92 12.61
C GLU A 768 -1.58 33.39 12.73
N LEU A 769 -0.96 32.70 11.77
CA LEU A 769 -0.73 31.25 11.84
C LEU A 769 0.06 30.88 13.10
N LEU A 770 1.18 31.58 13.34
CA LEU A 770 2.01 31.35 14.52
C LEU A 770 1.23 31.57 15.81
N ARG A 771 0.42 32.64 15.90
CA ARG A 771 -0.45 32.85 17.08
C ARG A 771 -1.47 31.73 17.26
N GLN A 772 -2.08 31.24 16.18
CA GLN A 772 -3.04 30.14 16.26
C GLN A 772 -2.38 28.83 16.74
N ILE A 773 -1.13 28.59 16.34
CA ILE A 773 -0.31 27.47 16.79
C ILE A 773 0.08 27.64 18.26
N GLU A 774 0.49 28.84 18.67
CA GLU A 774 0.80 29.17 20.07
C GLU A 774 -0.39 28.98 21.01
N THR A 775 -1.62 29.21 20.51
CA THR A 775 -2.85 28.99 21.29
C THR A 775 -3.32 27.53 21.34
N GLN A 776 -2.61 26.58 20.72
CA GLN A 776 -2.98 25.16 20.81
C GLN A 776 -2.65 24.58 22.19
N GLU A 777 -3.68 24.13 22.90
CA GLU A 777 -3.54 23.52 24.22
C GLU A 777 -2.85 22.14 24.19
N ASN A 778 -2.85 21.47 23.03
CA ASN A 778 -2.23 20.17 22.85
C ASN A 778 -0.77 20.31 22.38
N PRO A 779 0.22 20.00 23.22
CA PRO A 779 1.64 20.19 22.89
C PRO A 779 2.12 19.31 21.74
N VAL A 780 1.49 18.15 21.50
CA VAL A 780 1.83 17.26 20.37
C VAL A 780 1.40 17.88 19.04
N VAL A 781 0.22 18.49 19.03
CA VAL A 781 -0.34 19.20 17.87
C VAL A 781 0.47 20.47 17.62
N GLN A 782 0.80 21.20 18.67
CA GLN A 782 1.65 22.39 18.60
C GLN A 782 3.04 22.07 18.02
N ASP A 783 3.72 21.02 18.50
CA ASP A 783 5.02 20.58 17.98
C ASP A 783 4.92 20.12 16.53
N ALA A 784 3.90 19.33 16.16
CA ALA A 784 3.68 18.91 14.77
C ALA A 784 3.45 20.09 13.82
N LEU A 785 2.69 21.09 14.26
CA LEU A 785 2.45 22.34 13.53
C LEU A 785 3.73 23.17 13.39
N LEU A 786 4.54 23.29 14.44
CA LEU A 786 5.80 24.03 14.43
C LEU A 786 6.88 23.37 13.56
N ARG A 787 6.95 22.04 13.51
CA ARG A 787 7.92 21.30 12.67
C ARG A 787 7.60 21.36 11.18
N SER A 788 6.33 21.54 10.86
CA SER A 788 5.85 21.50 9.48
C SER A 788 5.80 22.89 8.83
N LEU A 789 5.83 23.94 9.66
CA LEU A 789 6.13 25.32 9.26
C LEU A 789 7.63 25.52 9.04
#